data_AF-A0A3E4IM38-F1
#
_entry.id   AF-A0A3E4IM38-F1
#
_cell.length_a   1.000
_cell.length_b   1.000
_cell.length_c   1.000
_cell.angle_alpha   90.00
_cell.angle_beta   90.00
_cell.angle_gamma   90.00
#
_symmetry.space_group_name_H-M   'P 1'
#
loop_
_entity.id
_entity.type
_entity.pdbx_description
1 polymer ?
#
loop_
_entity_poly.entity_id
_entity_poly.type
_entity_poly.pdbx_seq_one_letter_code
_entity_poly.pdbx_strand_id
1 'polypeptide(L)'
;MKKPCFKSLVGIAAIAAIALGLSGAIPAPKYKTVTVNAPFAMEPIKEFIFPNRDFSIANYGAVKGGKTINTKAIAKAIKACNKAGGGRVVIPAGEWLTGPVHLMSNVNLYLSDGAILRFTDNPEDYLPAVMTSWEGMECYNYSPLVYAFDCENVAITGTGTLQPIMDTWRKWFKRPKPHMDALAELYTMASTDVPVEKRQMAKGENNLRPHLIHFNRCKNVLLDQFKIRESPFWTIHLYMCDGGIVRNLDVYAHGHNNDGVDLEMSRNFLIEDCKFDQGDDAVVIKAGRNQDAWRLDTPCENIVIRNCDIIKGHTLLGIGSEMSGGIRNVYMHDCAAPDSVFRLFFAKTNHRRGGFIENIHMENVKAGKMQRVLEIDTDVLYQWRDLVPTYEERITRIDGLYMTNVTCERTEAIYDLKGDAKLPAKNVVIKNVHADEVTKFIKNVHNVENVTEENVTYGRFRNAANAPAYDYSKLQKEKLGRGVVAIRENPAEVAVSWRYLSSDPENTAFNLYRDGKKIAEVPATTGTFYRDAYKGKKAATYTVKPVVNGVETGHIEGNYTLPTKAPIGYIHIPLDRPADGVTPSGQAFTYIPNDASIGDVDGDGEYEIILKWDPSNAHDNAHDGYTGNVLFDCYRLTGERLWRIDMGHNVRAGAHYTQFMVYDFDSDGCAEIIMKTSDGTIDGQGKVIGDAAADYREPGTPANQGRILKGNEYLTVFNGRTGAAMQTIDYVPARGNLADWGDNRANRSDRFLAAVAYLDGIHPSVVMCRGYYTRTVLAAFDWNGKELKQRWIFDSNTPEYKAYAGQGNHNLRVADVDGDGCDEIIYGSCAIDNNGKGLYSTGMGHGDAMHLTKFSPDMPGLQVWDCHENKRDGSSFRDAATGKVLFQVKSGIDVGRCMAADIDPTTPGVEMWSWESKGLRNIKGEVVNPDIKTFSVNMAVWWDGDLLRELLNKNVVSKYDWEAGVCKPLVTFEGVVSNNGTKATPCLQGDILGDWREEVLLRTEDNTALRLYVSPIATDYRFHTFLEDPVYRISIATQNVAYNQPTQPGFYFGPDLKGIFRGYEFKK
;
A
#
# COMPACT_ATOMS: atom_id res chain seq x y z
N MET A 1 -31.45 56.26 -52.53
CA MET A 1 -31.62 57.01 -53.81
C MET A 1 -30.30 56.99 -54.58
N LYS A 2 -30.36 56.50 -55.83
CA LYS A 2 -29.49 56.74 -57.01
C LYS A 2 -27.95 56.55 -56.90
N LYS A 3 -27.46 55.49 -57.56
CA LYS A 3 -26.23 55.49 -58.39
C LYS A 3 -26.44 56.39 -59.63
N PRO A 4 -25.38 56.93 -60.26
CA PRO A 4 -24.78 56.34 -61.49
C PRO A 4 -23.23 56.42 -61.49
N CYS A 5 -22.40 55.56 -62.12
CA CYS A 5 -22.25 54.99 -63.48
C CYS A 5 -21.42 55.81 -64.50
N PHE A 6 -20.28 55.20 -64.92
CA PHE A 6 -19.60 55.18 -66.25
C PHE A 6 -18.96 56.46 -66.84
N LYS A 7 -17.85 56.50 -67.64
CA LYS A 7 -17.17 55.64 -68.66
C LYS A 7 -15.77 56.28 -68.97
N SER A 8 -14.62 55.58 -69.07
CA SER A 8 -13.92 54.93 -70.23
C SER A 8 -13.06 55.79 -71.20
N LEU A 9 -11.96 55.18 -71.70
CA LEU A 9 -11.04 55.46 -72.85
C LEU A 9 -9.71 56.19 -72.53
N VAL A 10 -8.54 55.52 -72.50
CA VAL A 10 -7.64 54.95 -73.55
C VAL A 10 -6.82 56.00 -74.31
N GLY A 11 -5.49 55.86 -74.25
CA GLY A 11 -4.52 56.54 -75.13
C GLY A 11 -3.06 56.33 -74.70
N ILE A 12 -2.35 55.44 -75.39
CA ILE A 12 -0.91 55.11 -75.24
C ILE A 12 -0.04 56.15 -75.96
N ALA A 13 1.05 56.62 -75.34
CA ALA A 13 2.34 56.89 -76.01
C ALA A 13 3.44 57.14 -74.97
N ALA A 14 4.56 56.42 -75.14
CA ALA A 14 5.76 56.47 -74.31
C ALA A 14 6.66 57.69 -74.60
N ILE A 15 7.45 58.13 -73.61
CA ILE A 15 8.87 58.51 -73.72
C ILE A 15 9.43 58.70 -72.28
N ALA A 16 10.68 58.28 -72.12
CA ALA A 16 11.38 57.92 -70.89
C ALA A 16 12.16 59.06 -70.19
N ALA A 17 12.60 58.72 -68.97
CA ALA A 17 13.61 59.35 -68.08
C ALA A 17 13.17 60.64 -67.37
N ILE A 18 13.23 60.75 -66.03
CA ILE A 18 14.37 60.48 -65.14
C ILE A 18 13.89 59.79 -63.85
N ALA A 19 14.51 58.65 -63.52
CA ALA A 19 14.34 57.96 -62.24
C ALA A 19 15.40 58.48 -61.24
N LEU A 20 14.94 59.10 -60.15
CA LEU A 20 15.69 59.23 -58.91
C LEU A 20 15.41 57.97 -58.08
N GLY A 21 16.40 57.09 -58.00
CA GLY A 21 16.34 55.89 -57.17
C GLY A 21 16.42 56.25 -55.69
N LEU A 22 15.31 56.10 -54.97
CA LEU A 22 15.28 55.86 -53.54
C LEU A 22 14.86 54.41 -53.34
N SER A 23 15.84 53.50 -53.28
CA SER A 23 15.64 52.16 -52.75
C SER A 23 15.46 52.24 -51.24
N GLY A 24 14.24 52.51 -50.78
CA GLY A 24 13.88 52.32 -49.39
C GLY A 24 13.86 50.81 -49.11
N ALA A 25 14.91 50.31 -48.46
CA ALA A 25 14.91 48.94 -47.93
C ALA A 25 13.75 48.81 -46.92
N ILE A 26 12.89 47.81 -47.12
CA ILE A 26 11.85 47.45 -46.15
C ILE A 26 12.57 47.11 -44.83
N PRO A 27 12.25 47.76 -43.71
CA PRO A 27 12.90 47.45 -42.43
C PRO A 27 12.56 46.02 -42.01
N ALA A 28 13.57 45.27 -41.54
CA ALA A 28 13.39 43.94 -40.99
C ALA A 28 12.36 43.94 -39.82
N PRO A 29 11.57 42.87 -39.65
CA PRO A 29 10.57 42.81 -38.60
C PRO A 29 11.21 42.92 -37.20
N LYS A 30 10.59 43.68 -36.29
CA LYS A 30 11.08 43.87 -34.90
C LYS A 30 10.71 42.72 -33.96
N TYR A 31 9.71 41.92 -34.34
CA TYR A 31 9.18 40.83 -33.54
C TYR A 31 9.01 39.59 -34.40
N LYS A 32 9.31 38.43 -33.82
CA LYS A 32 8.68 37.17 -34.21
C LYS A 32 7.36 37.03 -33.45
N THR A 33 6.50 36.14 -33.92
CA THR A 33 5.25 35.81 -33.23
C THR A 33 5.15 34.31 -33.05
N VAL A 34 4.69 33.88 -31.88
CA VAL A 34 4.39 32.49 -31.56
C VAL A 34 2.88 32.34 -31.45
N THR A 35 2.29 31.57 -32.36
CA THR A 35 0.87 31.18 -32.27
C THR A 35 0.74 30.02 -31.32
N VAL A 36 -0.24 30.10 -30.42
CA VAL A 36 -0.50 29.07 -29.41
C VAL A 36 -1.94 28.61 -29.55
N ASN A 37 -2.13 27.29 -29.63
CA ASN A 37 -3.46 26.69 -29.66
C ASN A 37 -3.95 26.49 -28.22
N ALA A 38 -5.21 26.84 -27.96
CA ALA A 38 -5.85 26.70 -26.66
C ALA A 38 -7.37 26.53 -26.85
N PRO A 39 -8.10 26.02 -25.84
CA PRO A 39 -9.57 25.96 -25.84
C PRO A 39 -10.24 27.35 -25.73
N PHE A 40 -9.46 28.42 -25.75
CA PHE A 40 -9.88 29.81 -25.77
C PHE A 40 -9.05 30.58 -26.79
N ALA A 41 -9.55 31.73 -27.25
CA ALA A 41 -8.83 32.57 -28.20
C ALA A 41 -7.53 33.12 -27.57
N MET A 42 -6.42 32.98 -28.28
CA MET A 42 -5.12 33.48 -27.86
C MET A 42 -4.46 34.23 -29.02
N GLU A 43 -4.16 35.51 -28.79
CA GLU A 43 -3.43 36.31 -29.78
C GLU A 43 -1.98 35.82 -29.89
N PRO A 44 -1.35 35.91 -31.08
CA PRO A 44 0.05 35.53 -31.24
C PRO A 44 0.98 36.31 -30.28
N ILE A 45 1.77 35.57 -29.49
CA ILE A 45 2.68 36.15 -28.51
C ILE A 45 3.90 36.73 -29.23
N LYS A 46 4.26 37.98 -28.91
CA LYS A 46 5.41 38.67 -29.51
C LYS A 46 6.71 38.24 -28.84
N GLU A 47 7.70 37.88 -29.65
CA GLU A 47 9.08 37.64 -29.23
C GLU A 47 9.98 38.70 -29.89
N PHE A 48 10.62 39.55 -29.08
CA PHE A 48 11.44 40.64 -29.59
C PHE A 48 12.75 40.13 -30.21
N ILE A 49 13.09 40.64 -31.40
CA ILE A 49 14.36 40.34 -32.06
C ILE A 49 15.42 41.32 -31.54
N PHE A 50 16.20 40.89 -30.56
CA PHE A 50 17.26 41.71 -29.99
C PHE A 50 18.31 42.07 -31.05
N PRO A 51 18.75 43.34 -31.10
CA PRO A 51 19.85 43.75 -31.97
C PRO A 51 21.13 42.95 -31.68
N ASN A 52 21.85 42.56 -32.73
CA ASN A 52 23.10 41.80 -32.62
C ASN A 52 24.26 42.70 -32.12
N ARG A 53 24.24 43.05 -30.83
CA ARG A 53 25.24 43.87 -30.13
C ARG A 53 25.47 43.32 -28.74
N ASP A 54 26.74 43.15 -28.38
CA ASP A 54 27.15 42.55 -27.12
C ASP A 54 27.82 43.55 -26.18
N PHE A 55 27.39 43.54 -24.93
CA PHE A 55 27.85 44.37 -23.84
C PHE A 55 28.36 43.45 -22.73
N SER A 56 29.54 42.85 -22.94
CA SER A 56 30.16 41.98 -21.92
C SER A 56 30.51 42.76 -20.67
N ILE A 57 30.09 42.27 -19.50
CA ILE A 57 30.32 42.95 -18.21
C ILE A 57 31.81 43.15 -17.88
N ALA A 58 32.70 42.32 -18.44
CA ALA A 58 34.15 42.47 -18.30
C ALA A 58 34.64 43.83 -18.86
N ASN A 59 34.04 44.30 -19.96
CA ASN A 59 34.37 45.58 -20.58
C ASN A 59 33.86 46.79 -19.77
N TYR A 60 33.05 46.55 -18.73
CA TYR A 60 32.48 47.56 -17.84
C TYR A 60 33.05 47.49 -16.42
N GLY A 61 34.16 46.76 -16.24
CA GLY A 61 34.92 46.68 -14.99
C GLY A 61 34.49 45.55 -14.05
N ALA A 62 33.80 44.52 -14.54
CA ALA A 62 33.50 43.35 -13.74
C ALA A 62 34.75 42.48 -13.50
N VAL A 63 34.87 41.94 -12.29
CA VAL A 63 35.97 41.07 -11.84
C VAL A 63 35.41 39.68 -11.53
N LYS A 64 35.94 38.68 -12.25
CA LYS A 64 35.59 37.26 -12.08
C LYS A 64 36.14 36.70 -10.77
N GLY A 65 35.47 35.71 -10.19
CA GLY A 65 36.01 34.86 -9.12
C GLY A 65 35.21 34.85 -7.81
N GLY A 66 33.94 35.25 -7.83
CA GLY A 66 33.01 35.08 -6.70
C GLY A 66 33.31 35.89 -5.43
N LYS A 67 34.32 36.78 -5.45
CA LYS A 67 34.72 37.60 -4.28
C LYS A 67 34.36 39.08 -4.41
N THR A 68 34.50 39.65 -5.61
CA THR A 68 34.22 41.07 -5.87
C THR A 68 32.77 41.24 -6.28
N ILE A 69 32.05 42.16 -5.63
CA ILE A 69 30.66 42.50 -5.98
C ILE A 69 30.64 43.31 -7.28
N ASN A 70 29.98 42.77 -8.31
CA ASN A 70 29.98 43.28 -9.69
C ASN A 70 28.75 44.13 -10.05
N THR A 71 27.87 44.44 -9.09
CA THR A 71 26.57 45.13 -9.31
C THR A 71 26.71 46.38 -10.19
N LYS A 72 27.70 47.24 -9.89
CA LYS A 72 27.91 48.50 -10.63
C LYS A 72 28.39 48.27 -12.07
N ALA A 73 29.18 47.24 -12.33
CA ALA A 73 29.66 46.91 -13.67
C ALA A 73 28.53 46.36 -14.53
N ILE A 74 27.70 45.48 -13.96
CA ILE A 74 26.50 44.94 -14.62
C ILE A 74 25.53 46.08 -14.97
N ALA A 75 25.22 46.97 -14.01
CA ALA A 75 24.35 48.13 -14.24
C ALA A 75 24.88 49.08 -15.33
N LYS A 76 26.21 49.30 -15.40
CA LYS A 76 26.83 50.08 -16.48
C LYS A 76 26.64 49.43 -17.85
N ALA A 77 26.84 48.10 -17.94
CA ALA A 77 26.63 47.36 -19.18
C ALA A 77 25.17 47.41 -19.64
N ILE A 78 24.21 47.24 -18.72
CA ILE A 78 22.76 47.38 -18.98
C ILE A 78 22.42 48.77 -19.50
N LYS A 79 22.90 49.83 -18.83
CA LYS A 79 22.65 51.22 -19.26
C LYS A 79 23.25 51.51 -20.64
N ALA A 80 24.44 50.99 -20.93
CA ALA A 80 25.07 51.12 -22.24
C ALA A 80 24.27 50.38 -23.33
N CYS A 81 23.81 49.16 -23.03
CA CYS A 81 22.97 48.35 -23.90
C CYS A 81 21.64 49.04 -24.24
N ASN A 82 20.92 49.50 -23.22
CA ASN A 82 19.66 50.24 -23.38
C ASN A 82 19.87 51.53 -24.18
N LYS A 83 20.89 52.34 -23.85
CA LYS A 83 21.20 53.59 -24.57
C LYS A 83 21.53 53.36 -26.04
N ALA A 84 22.10 52.20 -26.39
CA ALA A 84 22.38 51.81 -27.76
C ALA A 84 21.16 51.28 -28.54
N GLY A 85 19.96 51.29 -27.92
CA GLY A 85 18.73 50.75 -28.50
C GLY A 85 18.60 49.24 -28.35
N GLY A 86 19.27 48.63 -27.37
CA GLY A 86 19.13 47.23 -27.00
C GLY A 86 20.22 46.30 -27.52
N GLY A 87 20.19 45.05 -27.06
CA GLY A 87 21.19 44.02 -27.34
C GLY A 87 21.37 43.06 -26.16
N ARG A 88 22.51 42.35 -26.14
CA ARG A 88 22.84 41.36 -25.11
C ARG A 88 23.83 41.93 -24.10
N VAL A 89 23.48 41.93 -22.82
CA VAL A 89 24.44 42.11 -21.72
C VAL A 89 24.99 40.73 -21.39
N VAL A 90 26.23 40.48 -21.78
CA VAL A 90 26.84 39.15 -21.70
C VAL A 90 27.50 38.97 -20.33
N ILE A 91 27.07 37.92 -19.61
CA ILE A 91 27.74 37.38 -18.42
C ILE A 91 28.60 36.20 -18.88
N PRO A 92 29.94 36.35 -18.99
CA PRO A 92 30.81 35.30 -19.51
C PRO A 92 30.93 34.11 -18.55
N ALA A 93 31.51 33.00 -19.02
CA ALA A 93 31.81 31.84 -18.18
C ALA A 93 32.62 32.20 -16.93
N GLY A 94 32.20 31.71 -15.77
CA GLY A 94 32.79 32.03 -14.46
C GLY A 94 31.78 32.45 -13.41
N GLU A 95 32.26 32.62 -12.18
CA GLU A 95 31.45 33.05 -11.04
C GLU A 95 31.54 34.57 -10.82
N TRP A 96 30.38 35.22 -10.77
CA TRP A 96 30.22 36.67 -10.67
C TRP A 96 29.35 37.03 -9.47
N LEU A 97 29.97 37.40 -8.36
CA LEU A 97 29.25 37.87 -7.18
C LEU A 97 28.58 39.22 -7.49
N THR A 98 27.32 39.40 -7.11
CA THR A 98 26.55 40.62 -7.34
C THR A 98 25.47 40.82 -6.27
N GLY A 99 25.05 42.07 -6.07
CA GLY A 99 23.74 42.40 -5.50
C GLY A 99 22.66 42.38 -6.60
N PRO A 100 21.58 43.17 -6.50
CA PRO A 100 20.47 43.11 -7.44
C PRO A 100 20.84 43.59 -8.85
N VAL A 101 20.17 43.01 -9.85
CA VAL A 101 20.27 43.39 -11.27
C VAL A 101 18.98 44.04 -11.71
N HIS A 102 19.01 45.34 -11.98
CA HIS A 102 17.86 46.10 -12.50
C HIS A 102 17.95 46.19 -14.02
N LEU A 103 17.05 45.52 -14.73
CA LEU A 103 16.97 45.54 -16.17
C LEU A 103 16.30 46.83 -16.68
N MET A 104 16.55 47.14 -17.95
CA MET A 104 15.91 48.24 -18.68
C MET A 104 15.34 47.69 -19.99
N SER A 105 14.42 48.42 -20.62
CA SER A 105 13.83 47.99 -21.89
C SER A 105 14.87 47.63 -22.96
N ASN A 106 14.53 46.64 -23.80
CA ASN A 106 15.35 46.15 -24.91
C ASN A 106 16.68 45.47 -24.49
N VAL A 107 16.81 45.05 -23.23
CA VAL A 107 18.00 44.36 -22.72
C VAL A 107 17.74 42.85 -22.56
N ASN A 108 18.63 42.05 -23.15
CA ASN A 108 18.73 40.62 -22.89
C ASN A 108 19.95 40.34 -21.99
N LEU A 109 19.72 39.91 -20.75
CA LEU A 109 20.76 39.40 -19.87
C LEU A 109 21.16 37.99 -20.32
N TYR A 110 22.29 37.88 -21.02
CA TYR A 110 22.75 36.63 -21.62
C TYR A 110 23.76 35.92 -20.71
N LEU A 111 23.35 34.81 -20.10
CA LEU A 111 24.18 33.94 -19.27
C LEU A 111 24.89 32.92 -20.16
N SER A 112 26.18 33.15 -20.42
CA SER A 112 26.97 32.21 -21.23
C SER A 112 27.09 30.86 -20.54
N ASP A 113 27.41 29.82 -21.31
CA ASP A 113 27.67 28.50 -20.75
C ASP A 113 28.77 28.55 -19.67
N GLY A 114 28.52 27.87 -18.54
CA GLY A 114 29.40 27.92 -17.36
C GLY A 114 29.42 29.27 -16.61
N ALA A 115 28.55 30.23 -16.93
CA ALA A 115 28.38 31.44 -16.13
C ALA A 115 27.53 31.14 -14.87
N ILE A 116 27.97 31.65 -13.72
CA ILE A 116 27.21 31.62 -12.47
C ILE A 116 27.08 33.07 -12.00
N LEU A 117 25.86 33.60 -12.05
CA LEU A 117 25.54 34.88 -11.43
C LEU A 117 25.14 34.62 -9.99
N ARG A 118 26.06 34.93 -9.07
CA ARG A 118 25.92 34.60 -7.65
C ARG A 118 25.46 35.82 -6.86
N PHE A 119 24.28 35.75 -6.26
CA PHE A 119 23.70 36.88 -5.53
C PHE A 119 24.12 36.86 -4.05
N THR A 120 24.47 38.02 -3.50
CA THR A 120 24.78 38.15 -2.07
C THR A 120 23.54 37.87 -1.21
N ASP A 121 23.73 37.51 0.05
CA ASP A 121 22.65 37.39 1.03
C ASP A 121 22.69 38.52 2.06
N ASN A 122 23.38 39.63 1.73
CA ASN A 122 23.42 40.85 2.54
C ASN A 122 22.20 41.74 2.21
N PRO A 123 21.22 41.93 3.11
CA PRO A 123 20.01 42.69 2.82
C PRO A 123 20.25 44.15 2.39
N GLU A 124 21.32 44.78 2.89
CA GLU A 124 21.66 46.17 2.55
C GLU A 124 22.01 46.36 1.06
N ASP A 125 22.50 45.31 0.39
CA ASP A 125 22.78 45.36 -1.05
C ASP A 125 21.49 45.49 -1.88
N TYR A 126 20.34 45.15 -1.29
CA TYR A 126 19.01 45.19 -1.90
C TYR A 126 18.21 46.44 -1.52
N LEU A 127 18.85 47.42 -0.90
CA LEU A 127 18.31 48.75 -0.65
C LEU A 127 18.87 49.77 -1.65
N PRO A 128 18.13 50.86 -1.97
CA PRO A 128 16.83 51.25 -1.42
C PRO A 128 15.67 50.35 -1.86
N ALA A 129 14.58 50.37 -1.10
CA ALA A 129 13.38 49.60 -1.39
C ALA A 129 12.77 49.98 -2.75
N VAL A 130 12.15 49.01 -3.42
CA VAL A 130 11.49 49.14 -4.72
C VAL A 130 10.04 48.69 -4.66
N MET A 131 9.22 49.17 -5.59
CA MET A 131 7.82 48.78 -5.69
C MET A 131 7.68 47.32 -6.12
N THR A 132 6.96 46.52 -5.34
CA THR A 132 6.76 45.08 -5.57
C THR A 132 5.40 44.64 -5.02
N SER A 133 5.08 43.36 -5.18
CA SER A 133 3.94 42.69 -4.53
C SER A 133 4.51 41.58 -3.66
N TRP A 134 4.09 41.47 -2.40
CA TRP A 134 4.56 40.42 -1.49
C TRP A 134 3.36 39.65 -0.93
N GLU A 135 3.28 38.35 -1.23
CA GLU A 135 2.12 37.48 -0.96
C GLU A 135 0.77 38.09 -1.41
N GLY A 136 0.79 38.75 -2.58
CA GLY A 136 -0.38 39.31 -3.24
C GLY A 136 -0.83 40.70 -2.78
N MET A 137 0.05 41.47 -2.12
CA MET A 137 -0.22 42.83 -1.64
C MET A 137 0.88 43.79 -2.11
N GLU A 138 0.51 44.91 -2.74
CA GLU A 138 1.49 45.90 -3.22
C GLU A 138 2.18 46.62 -2.05
N CYS A 139 3.52 46.75 -2.11
CA CYS A 139 4.32 47.48 -1.14
C CYS A 139 5.67 47.96 -1.71
N TYR A 140 6.46 48.64 -0.89
CA TYR A 140 7.88 48.87 -1.13
C TYR A 140 8.70 47.95 -0.23
N ASN A 141 9.53 47.08 -0.80
CA ASN A 141 10.36 46.12 -0.08
C ASN A 141 11.77 46.02 -0.68
N TYR A 142 12.64 45.18 -0.11
CA TYR A 142 13.96 44.86 -0.65
C TYR A 142 13.87 44.53 -2.14
N SER A 143 14.84 45.03 -2.91
CA SER A 143 14.93 44.74 -4.35
C SER A 143 14.90 43.23 -4.60
N PRO A 144 14.07 42.76 -5.54
CA PRO A 144 14.26 41.46 -6.17
C PRO A 144 15.68 41.33 -6.74
N LEU A 145 16.20 40.10 -6.76
CA LEU A 145 17.58 39.83 -7.19
C LEU A 145 17.77 40.15 -8.68
N VAL A 146 16.77 39.84 -9.51
CA VAL A 146 16.65 40.33 -10.88
C VAL A 146 15.30 41.03 -11.02
N TYR A 147 15.35 42.33 -11.29
CA TYR A 147 14.19 43.22 -11.22
C TYR A 147 13.99 43.98 -12.53
N ALA A 148 12.75 44.09 -12.97
CA ALA A 148 12.34 44.99 -14.05
C ALA A 148 11.00 45.64 -13.68
N PHE A 149 10.87 46.93 -13.92
CA PHE A 149 9.67 47.70 -13.65
C PHE A 149 9.34 48.59 -14.84
N ASP A 150 8.12 48.47 -15.36
CA ASP A 150 7.63 49.27 -16.49
C ASP A 150 8.57 49.22 -17.71
N CYS A 151 9.04 48.01 -18.04
CA CYS A 151 9.98 47.76 -19.12
C CYS A 151 9.33 46.97 -20.26
N GLU A 152 9.82 47.17 -21.48
CA GLU A 152 9.44 46.36 -22.65
C GLU A 152 10.63 45.61 -23.24
N ASN A 153 10.39 44.43 -23.78
CA ASN A 153 11.39 43.62 -24.47
C ASN A 153 12.58 43.28 -23.55
N VAL A 154 12.28 42.73 -22.37
CA VAL A 154 13.28 42.28 -21.38
C VAL A 154 13.46 40.78 -21.45
N ALA A 155 14.71 40.32 -21.39
CA ALA A 155 15.00 38.90 -21.46
C ALA A 155 16.13 38.45 -20.53
N ILE A 156 16.07 37.17 -20.14
CA ILE A 156 17.19 36.42 -19.55
C ILE A 156 17.33 35.15 -20.39
N THR A 157 18.49 34.97 -21.03
CA THR A 157 18.71 33.85 -21.96
C THR A 157 20.09 33.19 -21.77
N GLY A 158 20.25 31.99 -22.31
CA GLY A 158 21.53 31.25 -22.31
C GLY A 158 21.59 30.15 -21.24
N THR A 159 22.64 29.33 -21.25
CA THR A 159 22.68 28.06 -20.49
C THR A 159 23.32 28.16 -19.10
N GLY A 160 23.73 29.37 -18.68
CA GLY A 160 24.29 29.63 -17.36
C GLY A 160 23.27 29.56 -16.21
N THR A 161 23.70 29.95 -15.00
CA THR A 161 22.96 29.71 -13.76
C THR A 161 22.77 30.99 -12.94
N LEU A 162 21.54 31.21 -12.46
CA LEU A 162 21.24 32.13 -11.35
C LEU A 162 21.33 31.36 -10.03
N GLN A 163 22.17 31.83 -9.10
CA GLN A 163 22.43 31.11 -7.85
C GLN A 163 22.57 32.07 -6.66
N PRO A 164 21.49 32.34 -5.89
CA PRO A 164 21.59 33.10 -4.65
C PRO A 164 22.36 32.37 -3.55
N ILE A 165 23.06 33.14 -2.72
CA ILE A 165 23.48 32.69 -1.38
C ILE A 165 22.24 32.72 -0.47
N MET A 166 22.05 31.69 0.36
CA MET A 166 20.79 31.46 1.08
C MET A 166 20.88 31.59 2.60
N ASP A 167 22.06 31.79 3.17
CA ASP A 167 22.28 31.66 4.62
C ASP A 167 21.45 32.65 5.45
N THR A 168 21.40 33.91 5.04
CA THR A 168 20.56 34.93 5.69
C THR A 168 19.07 34.70 5.43
N TRP A 169 18.70 34.37 4.20
CA TRP A 169 17.29 34.18 3.83
C TRP A 169 16.66 32.98 4.55
N ARG A 170 17.41 31.90 4.76
CA ARG A 170 16.96 30.75 5.56
C ARG A 170 16.66 31.12 7.02
N LYS A 171 17.37 32.11 7.60
CA LYS A 171 17.05 32.63 8.94
C LYS A 171 15.71 33.36 8.95
N TRP A 172 15.36 34.02 7.85
CA TRP A 172 14.10 34.76 7.65
C TRP A 172 12.92 33.86 7.28
N PHE A 173 13.09 32.53 7.22
CA PHE A 173 11.97 31.60 7.13
C PHE A 173 11.15 31.56 8.42
N LYS A 174 11.77 31.90 9.55
CA LYS A 174 11.11 31.99 10.85
C LYS A 174 10.13 33.15 10.86
N ARG A 175 9.08 33.00 11.67
CA ARG A 175 8.02 34.01 11.84
C ARG A 175 8.03 34.59 13.26
N PRO A 176 9.10 35.29 13.68
CA PRO A 176 9.14 35.94 14.99
C PRO A 176 8.15 37.10 15.05
N LYS A 177 7.85 37.60 16.26
CA LYS A 177 6.88 38.67 16.47
C LYS A 177 7.08 39.90 15.56
N PRO A 178 8.29 40.47 15.37
CA PRO A 178 8.48 41.63 14.49
C PRO A 178 8.04 41.37 13.04
N HIS A 179 8.34 40.19 12.51
CA HIS A 179 7.89 39.78 11.18
C HIS A 179 6.36 39.64 11.13
N MET A 180 5.76 38.99 12.13
CA MET A 180 4.29 38.83 12.19
C MET A 180 3.56 40.16 12.31
N ASP A 181 4.10 41.11 13.07
CA ASP A 181 3.58 42.47 13.18
C ASP A 181 3.68 43.20 11.83
N ALA A 182 4.79 43.04 11.10
CA ALA A 182 4.95 43.61 9.75
C ALA A 182 3.97 43.02 8.73
N LEU A 183 3.67 41.72 8.79
CA LEU A 183 2.64 41.08 7.97
C LEU A 183 1.25 41.68 8.25
N ALA A 184 0.90 41.85 9.52
CA ALA A 184 -0.36 42.46 9.93
C ALA A 184 -0.46 43.95 9.54
N GLU A 185 0.66 44.70 9.66
CA GLU A 185 0.76 46.11 9.22
C GLU A 185 0.51 46.21 7.71
N LEU A 186 1.23 45.42 6.90
CA LEU A 186 1.06 45.41 5.44
C LEU A 186 -0.37 45.03 5.05
N TYR A 187 -0.91 43.95 5.62
CA TYR A 187 -2.27 43.51 5.34
C TYR A 187 -3.30 44.58 5.68
N THR A 188 -3.17 45.22 6.83
CA THR A 188 -4.07 46.31 7.26
C THR A 188 -4.01 47.48 6.28
N MET A 189 -2.80 47.94 5.94
CA MET A 189 -2.61 49.04 4.98
C MET A 189 -3.17 48.70 3.60
N ALA A 190 -2.91 47.48 3.11
CA ALA A 190 -3.38 47.00 1.82
C ALA A 190 -4.90 46.84 1.79
N SER A 191 -5.51 46.36 2.89
CA SER A 191 -6.95 46.12 2.98
C SER A 191 -7.79 47.38 3.24
N THR A 192 -7.14 48.52 3.53
CA THR A 192 -7.78 49.80 3.85
C THR A 192 -7.34 50.94 2.92
N ASP A 193 -6.86 50.59 1.72
CA ASP A 193 -6.47 51.52 0.66
C ASP A 193 -5.45 52.60 1.07
N VAL A 194 -4.57 52.28 2.03
CA VAL A 194 -3.42 53.14 2.32
C VAL A 194 -2.54 53.19 1.06
N PRO A 195 -2.11 54.39 0.58
CA PRO A 195 -1.29 54.50 -0.63
C PRO A 195 -0.02 53.64 -0.59
N VAL A 196 0.34 53.02 -1.72
CA VAL A 196 1.43 52.03 -1.81
C VAL A 196 2.77 52.60 -1.38
N GLU A 197 3.05 53.86 -1.71
CA GLU A 197 4.27 54.56 -1.33
C GLU A 197 4.46 54.72 0.19
N LYS A 198 3.38 54.57 0.98
CA LYS A 198 3.45 54.57 2.46
C LYS A 198 3.72 53.18 3.05
N ARG A 199 3.62 52.12 2.25
CA ARG A 199 3.78 50.72 2.67
C ARG A 199 5.25 50.30 2.62
N GLN A 200 6.06 50.91 3.48
CA GLN A 200 7.52 50.71 3.52
C GLN A 200 7.88 49.50 4.40
N MET A 201 8.21 48.37 3.76
CA MET A 201 8.38 47.08 4.44
C MET A 201 9.82 46.67 4.67
N ALA A 202 10.79 47.23 3.94
CA ALA A 202 12.22 46.98 4.15
C ALA A 202 12.79 47.88 5.27
N LYS A 203 12.27 47.71 6.49
CA LYS A 203 12.68 48.46 7.69
C LYS A 203 12.87 47.51 8.88
N GLY A 204 13.86 47.81 9.73
CA GLY A 204 14.10 47.07 10.97
C GLY A 204 14.16 45.55 10.77
N GLU A 205 13.41 44.81 11.57
CA GLU A 205 13.36 43.35 11.55
C GLU A 205 12.11 42.79 10.84
N ASN A 206 11.49 43.57 9.94
CA ASN A 206 10.33 43.13 9.17
C ASN A 206 10.65 41.87 8.35
N ASN A 207 11.86 41.79 7.78
CA ASN A 207 12.44 40.58 7.19
C ASN A 207 11.57 39.89 6.11
N LEU A 208 10.82 40.66 5.30
CA LEU A 208 10.12 40.12 4.12
C LEU A 208 11.16 39.84 3.03
N ARG A 209 11.40 38.55 2.76
CA ARG A 209 12.41 38.06 1.82
C ARG A 209 12.17 38.59 0.39
N PRO A 210 13.22 38.97 -0.37
CA PRO A 210 13.09 39.41 -1.76
C PRO A 210 12.85 38.23 -2.72
N HIS A 211 12.15 38.49 -3.83
CA HIS A 211 11.98 37.55 -4.94
C HIS A 211 13.32 37.28 -5.65
N LEU A 212 13.47 36.13 -6.31
CA LEU A 212 14.61 35.92 -7.20
C LEU A 212 14.43 36.71 -8.50
N ILE A 213 13.44 36.36 -9.34
CA ILE A 213 13.04 37.15 -10.51
C ILE A 213 11.70 37.81 -10.22
N HIS A 214 11.62 39.14 -10.41
CA HIS A 214 10.37 39.89 -10.32
C HIS A 214 10.29 40.89 -11.48
N PHE A 215 9.44 40.60 -12.45
CA PHE A 215 9.12 41.56 -13.51
C PHE A 215 7.73 42.14 -13.24
N ASN A 216 7.68 43.46 -13.12
CA ASN A 216 6.51 44.23 -12.71
C ASN A 216 6.06 45.11 -13.87
N ARG A 217 4.81 44.97 -14.32
CA ARG A 217 4.23 45.81 -15.40
C ARG A 217 5.06 45.79 -16.68
N CYS A 218 5.67 44.67 -17.01
CA CYS A 218 6.54 44.54 -18.18
C CYS A 218 5.78 44.00 -19.41
N LYS A 219 6.31 44.26 -20.60
CA LYS A 219 5.77 43.76 -21.88
C LYS A 219 6.80 42.97 -22.68
N ASN A 220 6.35 41.92 -23.37
CA ASN A 220 7.18 41.06 -24.22
C ASN A 220 8.39 40.48 -23.47
N VAL A 221 8.11 39.71 -22.41
CA VAL A 221 9.12 39.05 -21.57
C VAL A 221 9.64 37.77 -22.24
N LEU A 222 10.94 37.50 -22.15
CA LEU A 222 11.53 36.22 -22.57
C LEU A 222 12.46 35.64 -21.50
N LEU A 223 12.16 34.45 -21.00
CA LEU A 223 13.03 33.64 -20.15
C LEU A 223 13.36 32.35 -20.89
N ASP A 224 14.65 32.10 -21.19
CA ASP A 224 15.03 31.00 -22.09
C ASP A 224 16.34 30.29 -21.68
N GLN A 225 16.32 28.96 -21.58
CA GLN A 225 17.48 28.03 -21.44
C GLN A 225 18.25 27.99 -20.11
N PHE A 226 18.09 28.97 -19.22
CA PHE A 226 18.95 29.10 -18.05
C PHE A 226 18.54 28.20 -16.87
N LYS A 227 19.46 28.06 -15.92
CA LYS A 227 19.27 27.28 -14.69
C LYS A 227 19.00 28.20 -13.51
N ILE A 228 18.13 27.76 -12.61
CA ILE A 228 17.94 28.37 -11.29
C ILE A 228 18.32 27.36 -10.21
N ARG A 229 19.09 27.80 -9.22
CA ARG A 229 19.48 27.00 -8.05
C ARG A 229 19.18 27.77 -6.77
N GLU A 230 18.06 27.43 -6.14
CA GLU A 230 17.46 28.06 -4.97
C GLU A 230 16.86 29.46 -5.22
N SER A 231 15.96 29.89 -4.34
CA SER A 231 15.38 31.22 -4.32
C SER A 231 15.08 31.69 -2.89
N PRO A 232 15.33 32.96 -2.52
CA PRO A 232 15.00 33.48 -1.18
C PRO A 232 13.49 33.46 -0.86
N PHE A 233 12.65 33.68 -1.87
CA PHE A 233 11.18 33.72 -1.81
C PHE A 233 10.61 33.17 -3.14
N TRP A 234 9.50 33.68 -3.69
CA TRP A 234 9.00 33.29 -5.00
C TRP A 234 10.09 33.38 -6.09
N THR A 235 10.18 32.32 -6.90
CA THR A 235 11.33 32.07 -7.78
C THR A 235 11.26 32.89 -9.06
N ILE A 236 10.14 32.79 -9.79
CA ILE A 236 9.88 33.56 -11.01
C ILE A 236 8.51 34.23 -10.85
N HIS A 237 8.50 35.49 -10.46
CA HIS A 237 7.27 36.26 -10.28
C HIS A 237 7.07 37.23 -11.45
N LEU A 238 6.06 36.93 -12.26
CA LEU A 238 5.64 37.75 -13.39
C LEU A 238 4.36 38.45 -12.98
N TYR A 239 4.51 39.71 -12.56
CA TYR A 239 3.47 40.49 -11.93
C TYR A 239 2.95 41.60 -12.85
N MET A 240 1.66 41.55 -13.18
CA MET A 240 0.99 42.51 -14.08
C MET A 240 1.68 42.65 -15.45
N CYS A 241 2.30 41.57 -15.95
CA CYS A 241 2.98 41.58 -17.24
C CYS A 241 2.02 41.24 -18.38
N ASP A 242 2.31 41.73 -19.59
CA ASP A 242 1.51 41.47 -20.79
C ASP A 242 2.39 40.98 -21.95
N GLY A 243 2.22 39.71 -22.29
CA GLY A 243 2.96 39.05 -23.37
C GLY A 243 4.32 38.52 -22.91
N GLY A 244 4.52 37.21 -23.01
CA GLY A 244 5.85 36.64 -22.83
C GLY A 244 5.95 35.14 -23.00
N ILE A 245 7.20 34.67 -23.01
CA ILE A 245 7.56 33.27 -23.18
C ILE A 245 8.55 32.87 -22.08
N VAL A 246 8.28 31.75 -21.42
CA VAL A 246 9.16 31.09 -20.46
C VAL A 246 9.44 29.70 -20.99
N ARG A 247 10.68 29.40 -21.38
CA ARG A 247 10.99 28.09 -21.95
C ARG A 247 12.37 27.54 -21.64
N ASN A 248 12.49 26.22 -21.78
CA ASN A 248 13.75 25.50 -21.65
C ASN A 248 14.48 25.75 -20.32
N LEU A 249 13.73 26.07 -19.25
CA LEU A 249 14.31 26.34 -17.94
C LEU A 249 14.55 25.03 -17.16
N ASP A 250 15.60 25.03 -16.34
CA ASP A 250 15.89 23.98 -15.37
C ASP A 250 15.93 24.61 -13.96
N VAL A 251 14.81 24.52 -13.26
CA VAL A 251 14.54 25.24 -12.01
C VAL A 251 14.56 24.27 -10.84
N TYR A 252 15.44 24.51 -9.88
CA TYR A 252 15.53 23.77 -8.63
C TYR A 252 15.49 24.73 -7.44
N ALA A 253 14.54 24.58 -6.51
CA ALA A 253 14.49 25.37 -5.28
C ALA A 253 13.72 24.66 -4.15
N HIS A 254 14.39 24.38 -3.03
CA HIS A 254 13.82 23.66 -1.87
C HIS A 254 13.84 24.49 -0.57
N GLY A 255 13.47 25.77 -0.67
CA GLY A 255 13.22 26.68 0.45
C GLY A 255 11.72 26.87 0.73
N HIS A 256 11.37 27.85 1.57
CA HIS A 256 9.97 28.22 1.82
C HIS A 256 9.46 29.17 0.75
N ASN A 257 8.22 28.96 0.27
CA ASN A 257 7.58 29.76 -0.77
C ASN A 257 8.37 29.73 -2.09
N ASN A 258 8.77 28.53 -2.52
CA ASN A 258 9.57 28.34 -3.73
C ASN A 258 8.74 27.60 -4.76
N ASP A 259 7.75 28.31 -5.30
CA ASP A 259 7.07 27.86 -6.49
C ASP A 259 8.00 27.97 -7.71
N GLY A 260 7.77 27.19 -8.77
CA GLY A 260 8.57 27.27 -9.99
C GLY A 260 8.35 28.59 -10.75
N VAL A 261 7.09 28.89 -11.08
CA VAL A 261 6.65 30.15 -11.71
C VAL A 261 5.33 30.62 -11.10
N ASP A 262 5.32 31.88 -10.66
CA ASP A 262 4.15 32.62 -10.18
C ASP A 262 3.72 33.66 -11.23
N LEU A 263 2.61 33.39 -11.92
CA LEU A 263 1.95 34.36 -12.78
C LEU A 263 0.85 35.06 -11.98
N GLU A 264 1.06 36.34 -11.67
CA GLU A 264 0.14 37.12 -10.86
C GLU A 264 -0.39 38.35 -11.61
N MET A 265 -1.70 38.39 -11.85
CA MET A 265 -2.37 39.47 -12.62
C MET A 265 -1.76 39.67 -14.03
N SER A 266 -1.09 38.66 -14.56
CA SER A 266 -0.39 38.71 -15.85
C SER A 266 -1.25 38.11 -16.96
N ARG A 267 -0.90 38.43 -18.21
CA ARG A 267 -1.67 37.95 -19.36
C ARG A 267 -0.83 37.59 -20.58
N ASN A 268 -1.38 36.69 -21.40
CA ASN A 268 -0.82 36.30 -22.70
C ASN A 268 0.58 35.66 -22.59
N PHE A 269 0.70 34.58 -21.81
CA PHE A 269 1.97 33.88 -21.59
C PHE A 269 1.95 32.44 -22.11
N LEU A 270 3.10 32.02 -22.66
CA LEU A 270 3.43 30.63 -22.95
C LEU A 270 4.55 30.16 -22.02
N ILE A 271 4.35 29.04 -21.34
CA ILE A 271 5.37 28.31 -20.59
C ILE A 271 5.57 26.96 -21.29
N GLU A 272 6.78 26.66 -21.78
CA GLU A 272 7.04 25.42 -22.51
C GLU A 272 8.39 24.77 -22.21
N ASP A 273 8.49 23.46 -22.31
CA ASP A 273 9.77 22.72 -22.23
C ASP A 273 10.59 22.99 -20.96
N CYS A 274 9.93 23.25 -19.84
CA CYS A 274 10.58 23.54 -18.56
C CYS A 274 10.60 22.33 -17.64
N LYS A 275 11.65 22.27 -16.80
CA LYS A 275 11.78 21.29 -15.73
C LYS A 275 11.73 21.99 -14.38
N PHE A 276 10.83 21.54 -13.52
CA PHE A 276 10.64 22.07 -12.17
C PHE A 276 10.89 20.98 -11.11
N ASP A 277 11.78 21.29 -10.16
CA ASP A 277 12.04 20.49 -8.95
C ASP A 277 11.95 21.41 -7.73
N GLN A 278 10.78 21.42 -7.09
CA GLN A 278 10.41 22.44 -6.10
C GLN A 278 10.11 21.84 -4.73
N GLY A 279 10.29 22.68 -3.70
CA GLY A 279 9.79 22.43 -2.35
C GLY A 279 8.31 22.79 -2.15
N ASP A 280 7.69 23.51 -3.09
CA ASP A 280 6.28 23.91 -3.07
C ASP A 280 5.58 23.56 -4.42
N ASP A 281 4.80 24.44 -5.04
CA ASP A 281 4.11 24.15 -6.30
C ASP A 281 5.00 24.41 -7.54
N ALA A 282 4.69 23.86 -8.72
CA ALA A 282 5.47 24.16 -9.93
C ALA A 282 4.98 25.40 -10.67
N VAL A 283 3.80 25.34 -11.30
CA VAL A 283 3.21 26.52 -11.97
C VAL A 283 1.98 26.95 -11.20
N VAL A 284 1.99 28.21 -10.77
CA VAL A 284 0.94 28.79 -9.93
C VAL A 284 0.38 30.04 -10.59
N ILE A 285 -0.95 30.10 -10.66
CA ILE A 285 -1.68 31.25 -11.18
C ILE A 285 -2.34 32.00 -10.02
N LYS A 286 -2.04 33.29 -9.91
CA LYS A 286 -2.48 34.17 -8.82
C LYS A 286 -3.07 35.47 -9.37
N ALA A 287 -3.82 36.18 -8.54
CA ALA A 287 -4.36 37.50 -8.84
C ALA A 287 -4.55 38.32 -7.55
N GLY A 288 -3.54 38.31 -6.67
CA GLY A 288 -3.51 39.13 -5.46
C GLY A 288 -4.50 38.75 -4.36
N ARG A 289 -4.46 39.54 -3.29
CA ARG A 289 -5.16 39.26 -2.03
C ARG A 289 -6.20 40.33 -1.68
N ASN A 290 -7.46 39.88 -1.64
CA ASN A 290 -8.63 40.58 -1.10
C ASN A 290 -8.79 42.00 -1.69
N GLN A 291 -9.05 43.00 -0.84
CA GLN A 291 -9.35 44.39 -1.22
C GLN A 291 -8.27 45.02 -2.09
N ASP A 292 -6.99 44.77 -1.83
CA ASP A 292 -5.90 45.37 -2.60
C ASP A 292 -5.91 44.89 -4.06
N ALA A 293 -6.28 43.63 -4.27
CA ALA A 293 -6.48 43.07 -5.60
C ALA A 293 -7.79 43.54 -6.25
N TRP A 294 -8.87 43.72 -5.48
CA TRP A 294 -10.12 44.30 -5.98
C TRP A 294 -9.92 45.74 -6.46
N ARG A 295 -9.07 46.53 -5.76
CA ARG A 295 -8.66 47.88 -6.17
C ARG A 295 -7.90 47.87 -7.50
N LEU A 296 -7.03 46.88 -7.69
CA LEU A 296 -6.21 46.75 -8.89
C LEU A 296 -6.99 46.22 -10.11
N ASP A 297 -8.07 45.48 -9.88
CA ASP A 297 -9.04 45.02 -10.89
C ASP A 297 -8.39 44.45 -12.16
N THR A 298 -7.32 43.67 -11.97
CA THR A 298 -6.53 43.08 -13.07
C THR A 298 -6.54 41.55 -12.91
N PRO A 299 -7.28 40.81 -13.77
CA PRO A 299 -7.27 39.36 -13.71
C PRO A 299 -5.97 38.79 -14.26
N CYS A 300 -5.65 37.56 -13.86
CA CYS A 300 -4.61 36.75 -14.50
C CYS A 300 -5.26 35.88 -15.59
N GLU A 301 -4.88 36.05 -16.86
CA GLU A 301 -5.61 35.43 -17.96
C GLU A 301 -4.82 35.11 -19.22
N ASN A 302 -5.32 34.14 -19.99
CA ASN A 302 -4.73 33.68 -21.25
C ASN A 302 -3.31 33.14 -21.03
N ILE A 303 -3.21 32.04 -20.29
CA ILE A 303 -1.96 31.39 -19.94
C ILE A 303 -1.98 29.97 -20.50
N VAL A 304 -0.93 29.59 -21.24
CA VAL A 304 -0.76 28.23 -21.74
C VAL A 304 0.54 27.64 -21.22
N ILE A 305 0.48 26.41 -20.72
CA ILE A 305 1.61 25.63 -20.23
C ILE A 305 1.66 24.32 -21.02
N ARG A 306 2.81 23.97 -21.59
CA ARG A 306 2.95 22.70 -22.32
C ARG A 306 4.31 22.05 -22.17
N ASN A 307 4.37 20.74 -22.32
CA ASN A 307 5.64 20.01 -22.41
C ASN A 307 6.58 20.25 -21.21
N CYS A 308 6.01 20.41 -20.01
CA CYS A 308 6.77 20.65 -18.78
C CYS A 308 6.79 19.40 -17.89
N ASP A 309 7.94 19.17 -17.25
CA ASP A 309 8.14 18.09 -16.30
C ASP A 309 8.27 18.63 -14.88
N ILE A 310 7.52 18.05 -13.94
CA ILE A 310 7.68 18.27 -12.51
C ILE A 310 8.27 17.04 -11.87
N ILE A 311 9.51 17.18 -11.41
CA ILE A 311 10.19 16.10 -10.73
C ILE A 311 9.68 15.98 -9.30
N LYS A 312 9.58 17.07 -8.55
CA LYS A 312 9.04 17.11 -7.18
C LYS A 312 8.30 18.42 -6.93
N GLY A 313 7.29 18.36 -6.07
CA GLY A 313 6.53 19.51 -5.62
C GLY A 313 5.22 19.11 -4.95
N HIS A 314 4.53 20.07 -4.34
CA HIS A 314 3.20 19.89 -3.79
C HIS A 314 2.13 19.79 -4.90
N THR A 315 2.20 20.66 -5.91
CA THR A 315 1.19 20.72 -6.98
C THR A 315 1.79 20.91 -8.37
N LEU A 316 1.20 20.27 -9.40
CA LEU A 316 1.54 20.54 -10.81
C LEU A 316 0.96 21.86 -11.31
N LEU A 317 -0.37 22.00 -11.25
CA LEU A 317 -1.07 23.26 -11.54
C LEU A 317 -1.81 23.76 -10.30
N GLY A 318 -1.30 24.83 -9.72
CA GLY A 318 -1.93 25.53 -8.60
C GLY A 318 -2.71 26.75 -9.05
N ILE A 319 -3.96 26.89 -8.61
CA ILE A 319 -4.75 28.12 -8.77
C ILE A 319 -4.98 28.72 -7.38
N GLY A 320 -4.47 29.92 -7.14
CA GLY A 320 -4.61 30.64 -5.86
C GLY A 320 -3.59 30.22 -4.78
N SER A 321 -3.87 30.42 -3.48
CA SER A 321 -5.15 30.92 -2.94
C SER A 321 -5.39 32.41 -3.18
N GLU A 322 -4.35 33.17 -3.53
CA GLU A 322 -4.39 34.61 -3.82
C GLU A 322 -4.93 34.82 -5.23
N MET A 323 -6.26 35.01 -5.37
CA MET A 323 -6.92 35.05 -6.67
C MET A 323 -7.94 36.19 -6.81
N SER A 324 -7.93 37.14 -5.89
CA SER A 324 -9.02 38.10 -5.71
C SER A 324 -9.33 39.01 -6.91
N GLY A 325 -8.34 39.29 -7.78
CA GLY A 325 -8.52 40.02 -9.05
C GLY A 325 -9.17 39.19 -10.16
N GLY A 326 -9.35 37.89 -9.95
CA GLY A 326 -9.92 36.95 -10.92
C GLY A 326 -8.88 36.18 -11.71
N ILE A 327 -9.19 34.93 -12.04
CA ILE A 327 -8.36 34.05 -12.87
C ILE A 327 -9.27 33.46 -13.96
N ARG A 328 -8.84 33.57 -15.22
CA ARG A 328 -9.56 32.93 -16.33
C ARG A 328 -8.65 32.43 -17.44
N ASN A 329 -9.14 31.49 -18.24
CA ASN A 329 -8.46 31.04 -19.47
C ASN A 329 -7.02 30.57 -19.21
N VAL A 330 -6.90 29.45 -18.50
CA VAL A 330 -5.61 28.79 -18.25
C VAL A 330 -5.67 27.39 -18.83
N TYR A 331 -4.63 26.97 -19.56
CA TYR A 331 -4.56 25.66 -20.19
C TYR A 331 -3.20 25.02 -19.98
N MET A 332 -3.17 23.85 -19.35
CA MET A 332 -1.97 23.03 -19.21
C MET A 332 -2.14 21.73 -20.00
N HIS A 333 -1.19 21.40 -20.89
CA HIS A 333 -1.26 20.16 -21.65
C HIS A 333 0.08 19.49 -21.95
N ASP A 334 0.07 18.18 -22.17
CA ASP A 334 1.26 17.38 -22.52
C ASP A 334 2.40 17.53 -21.48
N CYS A 335 2.04 17.54 -20.19
CA CYS A 335 2.97 17.65 -19.06
C CYS A 335 3.08 16.33 -18.29
N ALA A 336 4.12 16.19 -17.47
CA ALA A 336 4.30 15.03 -16.61
C ALA A 336 4.71 15.38 -15.17
N ALA A 337 4.28 14.54 -14.22
CA ALA A 337 4.70 14.56 -12.82
C ALA A 337 5.22 13.15 -12.43
N PRO A 338 6.41 12.73 -12.91
CA PRO A 338 6.86 11.34 -12.82
C PRO A 338 7.14 10.80 -11.41
N ASP A 339 7.40 11.63 -10.41
CA ASP A 339 7.61 11.18 -9.02
C ASP A 339 6.33 11.39 -8.19
N SER A 340 6.46 12.02 -7.01
CA SER A 340 5.39 12.20 -6.05
C SER A 340 4.99 13.68 -5.96
N VAL A 341 3.70 13.95 -6.15
CA VAL A 341 3.08 15.26 -5.85
C VAL A 341 1.96 15.08 -4.84
N PHE A 342 1.57 16.11 -4.09
CA PHE A 342 0.38 15.99 -3.25
C PHE A 342 -0.88 16.06 -4.09
N ARG A 343 -0.98 17.06 -4.98
CA ARG A 343 -2.16 17.28 -5.82
C ARG A 343 -1.73 17.53 -7.25
N LEU A 344 -2.32 16.88 -8.23
CA LEU A 344 -1.96 17.18 -9.62
C LEU A 344 -2.54 18.54 -10.05
N PHE A 345 -3.83 18.75 -9.81
CA PHE A 345 -4.53 20.00 -10.08
C PHE A 345 -5.25 20.48 -8.81
N PHE A 346 -4.88 21.66 -8.31
CA PHE A 346 -5.47 22.22 -7.08
C PHE A 346 -6.01 23.65 -7.25
N ALA A 347 -7.33 23.81 -7.12
CA ALA A 347 -8.00 25.11 -7.06
C ALA A 347 -8.28 25.51 -5.61
N LYS A 348 -7.72 26.66 -5.19
CA LYS A 348 -7.70 27.14 -3.80
C LYS A 348 -8.36 28.51 -3.69
N THR A 349 -9.25 28.68 -2.70
CA THR A 349 -9.74 30.00 -2.26
C THR A 349 -10.16 29.96 -0.77
N ASN A 350 -10.60 31.09 -0.23
CA ASN A 350 -11.30 31.18 1.06
C ASN A 350 -12.33 32.31 1.02
N HIS A 351 -13.16 32.37 2.06
CA HIS A 351 -14.26 33.31 2.19
C HIS A 351 -13.86 34.80 2.18
N ARG A 352 -12.57 35.14 2.23
CA ARG A 352 -12.08 36.53 2.15
C ARG A 352 -11.84 37.02 0.71
N ARG A 353 -11.72 36.10 -0.26
CA ARG A 353 -11.10 36.42 -1.57
C ARG A 353 -12.01 37.15 -2.55
N GLY A 354 -13.30 36.83 -2.61
CA GLY A 354 -14.15 37.27 -3.72
C GLY A 354 -13.60 36.81 -5.07
N GLY A 355 -13.73 37.65 -6.11
CA GLY A 355 -13.20 37.34 -7.45
C GLY A 355 -13.87 36.10 -8.09
N PHE A 356 -13.18 35.53 -9.09
CA PHE A 356 -13.65 34.36 -9.82
C PHE A 356 -12.51 33.46 -10.31
N ILE A 357 -12.77 32.15 -10.40
CA ILE A 357 -11.94 31.18 -11.14
C ILE A 357 -12.83 30.64 -12.25
N GLU A 358 -12.45 30.83 -13.52
CA GLU A 358 -13.26 30.33 -14.62
C GLU A 358 -12.44 29.82 -15.81
N ASN A 359 -12.94 28.78 -16.48
CA ASN A 359 -12.34 28.25 -17.70
C ASN A 359 -10.86 27.80 -17.56
N ILE A 360 -10.62 26.84 -16.65
CA ILE A 360 -9.29 26.25 -16.41
C ILE A 360 -9.25 24.82 -16.95
N HIS A 361 -8.24 24.51 -17.75
CA HIS A 361 -8.11 23.26 -18.50
C HIS A 361 -6.79 22.55 -18.19
N MET A 362 -6.87 21.24 -17.93
CA MET A 362 -5.74 20.32 -17.85
C MET A 362 -5.96 19.14 -18.81
N GLU A 363 -5.02 18.87 -19.71
CA GLU A 363 -5.16 17.85 -20.74
C GLU A 363 -3.88 17.02 -20.95
N ASN A 364 -3.99 15.72 -21.25
CA ASN A 364 -2.86 14.86 -21.62
C ASN A 364 -1.72 14.89 -20.58
N VAL A 365 -2.03 14.54 -19.32
CA VAL A 365 -1.06 14.55 -18.22
C VAL A 365 -0.80 13.14 -17.70
N LYS A 366 0.47 12.81 -17.50
CA LYS A 366 0.89 11.56 -16.84
C LYS A 366 1.53 11.85 -15.50
N ALA A 367 1.17 11.09 -14.48
CA ALA A 367 1.68 11.30 -13.13
C ALA A 367 2.02 9.98 -12.43
N GLY A 368 3.01 10.01 -11.53
CA GLY A 368 3.37 8.88 -10.69
C GLY A 368 2.38 8.73 -9.53
N LYS A 369 2.81 9.17 -8.34
CA LYS A 369 2.06 8.99 -7.07
C LYS A 369 1.50 10.30 -6.56
N MET A 370 0.26 10.31 -6.09
CA MET A 370 -0.33 11.52 -5.49
C MET A 370 -1.38 11.27 -4.41
N GLN A 371 -1.78 12.33 -3.70
CA GLN A 371 -2.94 12.27 -2.81
C GLN A 371 -4.23 12.49 -3.60
N ARG A 372 -4.27 13.48 -4.50
CA ARG A 372 -5.45 13.80 -5.32
C ARG A 372 -5.05 14.09 -6.76
N VAL A 373 -5.82 13.60 -7.72
CA VAL A 373 -5.68 14.03 -9.12
C VAL A 373 -6.28 15.43 -9.28
N LEU A 374 -7.52 15.64 -8.82
CA LEU A 374 -8.16 16.96 -8.78
C LEU A 374 -8.68 17.29 -7.38
N GLU A 375 -8.36 18.49 -6.88
CA GLU A 375 -8.97 19.03 -5.66
C GLU A 375 -9.48 20.46 -5.86
N ILE A 376 -10.68 20.71 -5.32
CA ILE A 376 -11.20 22.06 -5.07
C ILE A 376 -11.30 22.20 -3.56
N ASP A 377 -10.71 23.26 -3.00
CA ASP A 377 -10.89 23.62 -1.60
C ASP A 377 -11.16 25.12 -1.46
N THR A 378 -12.39 25.44 -1.04
CA THR A 378 -12.86 26.82 -0.88
C THR A 378 -12.70 27.39 0.53
N ASP A 379 -12.02 26.71 1.46
CA ASP A 379 -11.66 27.25 2.80
C ASP A 379 -10.17 27.11 3.14
N VAL A 380 -9.30 27.32 2.15
CA VAL A 380 -7.84 27.32 2.31
C VAL A 380 -7.40 28.61 3.01
N LEU A 381 -7.46 28.60 4.34
CA LEU A 381 -7.05 29.71 5.20
C LEU A 381 -6.30 29.19 6.43
N TYR A 382 -4.97 29.10 6.32
CA TYR A 382 -4.09 28.61 7.40
C TYR A 382 -3.41 29.79 8.12
N GLN A 383 -2.25 30.21 7.58
CA GLN A 383 -1.30 31.13 8.22
C GLN A 383 -1.85 32.52 8.54
N TRP A 384 -2.89 32.95 7.83
CA TRP A 384 -3.50 34.28 7.93
C TRP A 384 -4.82 34.28 8.73
N ARG A 385 -5.30 33.11 9.21
CA ARG A 385 -6.62 32.98 9.85
C ARG A 385 -6.72 33.86 11.09
N ASP A 386 -5.78 33.69 12.02
CA ASP A 386 -5.80 34.33 13.34
C ASP A 386 -4.90 35.58 13.43
N LEU A 387 -4.04 35.79 12.43
CA LEU A 387 -3.11 36.94 12.43
C LEU A 387 -3.81 38.26 12.11
N VAL A 388 -4.82 38.23 11.26
CA VAL A 388 -5.52 39.42 10.74
C VAL A 388 -7.01 39.17 10.64
N PRO A 389 -7.85 40.21 10.80
CA PRO A 389 -9.29 40.06 10.70
C PRO A 389 -9.74 39.78 9.25
N THR A 390 -10.95 39.23 9.15
CA THR A 390 -11.73 39.26 7.91
C THR A 390 -12.38 40.64 7.81
N TYR A 391 -11.94 41.49 6.87
CA TYR A 391 -12.55 42.80 6.61
C TYR A 391 -13.93 42.67 5.95
N GLU A 392 -14.03 41.74 5.00
CA GLU A 392 -15.26 41.45 4.28
C GLU A 392 -15.29 39.96 3.93
N GLU A 393 -16.43 39.31 4.17
CA GLU A 393 -16.71 37.98 3.63
C GLU A 393 -17.28 38.12 2.22
N ARG A 394 -16.59 37.55 1.24
CA ARG A 394 -16.99 37.56 -0.17
C ARG A 394 -16.58 36.22 -0.80
N ILE A 395 -17.58 35.38 -1.12
CA ILE A 395 -17.34 34.05 -1.67
C ILE A 395 -16.92 34.14 -3.15
N THR A 396 -15.91 33.37 -3.52
CA THR A 396 -15.40 33.28 -4.89
C THR A 396 -16.35 32.50 -5.79
N ARG A 397 -16.64 33.00 -7.00
CA ARG A 397 -17.31 32.20 -8.03
C ARG A 397 -16.32 31.25 -8.69
N ILE A 398 -16.60 29.94 -8.71
CA ILE A 398 -15.82 28.95 -9.46
C ILE A 398 -16.71 28.34 -10.55
N ASP A 399 -16.32 28.49 -11.81
CA ASP A 399 -17.13 28.06 -12.97
C ASP A 399 -16.26 27.57 -14.14
N GLY A 400 -16.24 26.26 -14.38
CA GLY A 400 -15.50 25.66 -15.50
C GLY A 400 -14.10 25.20 -15.12
N LEU A 401 -14.01 23.96 -14.63
CA LEU A 401 -12.75 23.23 -14.43
C LEU A 401 -12.80 21.94 -15.26
N TYR A 402 -11.86 21.80 -16.19
CA TYR A 402 -11.87 20.73 -17.19
C TYR A 402 -10.59 19.91 -17.07
N MET A 403 -10.73 18.60 -16.87
CA MET A 403 -9.63 17.64 -16.80
C MET A 403 -9.87 16.51 -17.79
N THR A 404 -8.99 16.38 -18.79
CA THR A 404 -9.16 15.41 -19.89
C THR A 404 -7.87 14.60 -20.12
N ASN A 405 -8.00 13.28 -20.34
CA ASN A 405 -6.86 12.40 -20.66
C ASN A 405 -5.74 12.45 -19.61
N VAL A 406 -6.04 12.04 -18.38
CA VAL A 406 -5.07 12.01 -17.27
C VAL A 406 -4.88 10.58 -16.77
N THR A 407 -3.62 10.13 -16.62
CA THR A 407 -3.31 8.82 -16.07
C THR A 407 -2.35 8.93 -14.89
N CYS A 408 -2.60 8.15 -13.83
CA CYS A 408 -1.66 8.02 -12.72
C CYS A 408 -1.40 6.59 -12.26
N GLU A 409 -0.20 6.34 -11.72
CA GLU A 409 0.16 5.04 -11.14
C GLU A 409 -0.62 4.80 -9.84
N ARG A 410 -0.64 5.76 -8.92
CA ARG A 410 -1.36 5.63 -7.65
C ARG A 410 -1.89 6.96 -7.15
N THR A 411 -3.12 6.94 -6.63
CA THR A 411 -3.68 8.09 -5.90
C THR A 411 -4.38 7.66 -4.61
N GLU A 412 -4.43 8.52 -3.59
CA GLU A 412 -5.34 8.25 -2.46
C GLU A 412 -6.80 8.41 -2.89
N ALA A 413 -7.09 9.40 -3.74
CA ALA A 413 -8.38 9.58 -4.38
C ALA A 413 -8.27 10.23 -5.76
N ILE A 414 -9.21 9.90 -6.66
CA ILE A 414 -9.22 10.52 -7.99
C ILE A 414 -9.55 12.01 -7.84
N TYR A 415 -10.64 12.35 -7.17
CA TYR A 415 -10.96 13.77 -6.94
C TYR A 415 -11.72 14.06 -5.64
N ASP A 416 -11.54 15.28 -5.13
CA ASP A 416 -12.16 15.77 -3.90
C ASP A 416 -12.61 17.23 -4.10
N LEU A 417 -13.92 17.43 -4.28
CA LEU A 417 -14.48 18.73 -4.65
C LEU A 417 -15.25 19.34 -3.47
N LYS A 418 -14.63 20.31 -2.79
CA LYS A 418 -15.21 21.01 -1.64
C LYS A 418 -15.56 22.44 -2.04
N GLY A 419 -16.77 22.63 -2.56
CA GLY A 419 -17.34 23.94 -2.85
C GLY A 419 -17.93 24.61 -1.61
N ASP A 420 -18.29 25.89 -1.74
CA ASP A 420 -18.98 26.65 -0.69
C ASP A 420 -20.51 26.47 -0.81
N ALA A 421 -21.19 26.21 0.29
CA ALA A 421 -22.64 26.01 0.28
C ALA A 421 -23.44 27.26 -0.13
N LYS A 422 -22.92 28.47 0.10
CA LYS A 422 -23.57 29.75 -0.27
C LYS A 422 -23.43 30.06 -1.75
N LEU A 423 -22.37 29.57 -2.40
CA LEU A 423 -22.12 29.73 -3.83
C LEU A 423 -21.40 28.48 -4.36
N PRO A 424 -22.16 27.42 -4.69
CA PRO A 424 -21.58 26.18 -5.21
C PRO A 424 -20.68 26.40 -6.42
N ALA A 425 -19.57 25.65 -6.49
CA ALA A 425 -18.75 25.60 -7.69
C ALA A 425 -19.56 24.97 -8.84
N LYS A 426 -19.32 25.39 -10.09
CA LYS A 426 -20.10 24.93 -11.24
C LYS A 426 -19.22 24.38 -12.36
N ASN A 427 -19.80 23.46 -13.13
CA ASN A 427 -19.28 23.00 -14.42
C ASN A 427 -17.87 22.39 -14.29
N VAL A 428 -17.79 21.25 -13.59
CA VAL A 428 -16.55 20.46 -13.47
C VAL A 428 -16.65 19.27 -14.42
N VAL A 429 -15.71 19.13 -15.34
CA VAL A 429 -15.67 18.04 -16.33
C VAL A 429 -14.44 17.19 -16.11
N ILE A 430 -14.63 15.88 -15.93
CA ILE A 430 -13.57 14.89 -15.70
C ILE A 430 -13.75 13.79 -16.74
N LYS A 431 -12.86 13.77 -17.74
CA LYS A 431 -12.96 12.90 -18.91
C LYS A 431 -11.69 12.09 -19.14
N ASN A 432 -11.84 10.79 -19.40
CA ASN A 432 -10.74 9.87 -19.69
C ASN A 432 -9.64 9.93 -18.63
N VAL A 433 -10.01 9.62 -17.38
CA VAL A 433 -9.09 9.62 -16.24
C VAL A 433 -8.90 8.20 -15.74
N HIS A 434 -7.65 7.76 -15.60
CA HIS A 434 -7.30 6.43 -15.11
C HIS A 434 -6.30 6.50 -13.96
N ALA A 435 -6.52 5.72 -12.90
CA ALA A 435 -5.54 5.48 -11.84
C ALA A 435 -5.27 3.98 -11.72
N ASP A 436 -4.01 3.52 -11.81
CA ASP A 436 -3.74 2.08 -11.69
C ASP A 436 -4.13 1.57 -10.28
N GLU A 437 -3.98 2.40 -9.24
CA GLU A 437 -4.33 2.10 -7.84
C GLU A 437 -4.96 3.31 -7.11
N VAL A 438 -6.04 3.07 -6.36
CA VAL A 438 -6.70 4.05 -5.47
C VAL A 438 -6.70 3.52 -4.03
N THR A 439 -6.22 4.29 -3.04
CA THR A 439 -5.95 3.75 -1.69
C THR A 439 -6.78 4.32 -0.53
N LYS A 440 -7.75 5.22 -0.77
CA LYS A 440 -8.65 5.72 0.29
C LYS A 440 -10.10 5.78 -0.16
N PHE A 441 -10.39 6.56 -1.19
CA PHE A 441 -11.74 6.69 -1.76
C PHE A 441 -11.65 7.12 -3.21
N ILE A 442 -12.66 6.84 -4.02
CA ILE A 442 -12.62 7.21 -5.45
C ILE A 442 -12.87 8.71 -5.62
N LYS A 443 -13.96 9.21 -5.02
CA LYS A 443 -14.43 10.59 -5.19
C LYS A 443 -15.24 11.11 -4.00
N ASN A 444 -15.12 12.41 -3.75
CA ASN A 444 -16.01 13.18 -2.88
C ASN A 444 -16.49 14.46 -3.58
N VAL A 445 -17.75 14.83 -3.39
CA VAL A 445 -18.35 16.03 -3.99
C VAL A 445 -19.26 16.69 -2.96
N HIS A 446 -18.95 17.94 -2.62
CA HIS A 446 -19.71 18.77 -1.71
C HIS A 446 -19.92 20.15 -2.33
N ASN A 447 -21.19 20.57 -2.44
CA ASN A 447 -21.56 21.89 -2.93
C ASN A 447 -20.97 22.23 -4.31
N VAL A 448 -21.09 21.30 -5.26
CA VAL A 448 -20.71 21.48 -6.66
C VAL A 448 -21.87 21.10 -7.58
N GLU A 449 -22.16 21.95 -8.55
CA GLU A 449 -23.20 21.76 -9.57
C GLU A 449 -22.57 21.36 -10.92
N ASN A 450 -23.27 20.52 -11.67
CA ASN A 450 -22.88 20.09 -13.04
C ASN A 450 -21.49 19.41 -13.10
N VAL A 451 -21.26 18.42 -12.22
CA VAL A 451 -20.10 17.52 -12.35
C VAL A 451 -20.39 16.50 -13.45
N THR A 452 -19.57 16.47 -14.50
CA THR A 452 -19.67 15.52 -15.62
C THR A 452 -18.48 14.57 -15.60
N GLU A 453 -18.76 13.27 -15.54
CA GLU A 453 -17.76 12.20 -15.58
C GLU A 453 -17.93 11.37 -16.86
N GLU A 454 -16.85 11.15 -17.61
CA GLU A 454 -16.82 10.26 -18.78
C GLU A 454 -15.53 9.43 -18.74
N ASN A 455 -15.64 8.10 -18.73
CA ASN A 455 -14.49 7.17 -18.68
C ASN A 455 -13.51 7.46 -17.53
N VAL A 456 -14.02 7.60 -16.30
CA VAL A 456 -13.21 7.61 -15.08
C VAL A 456 -13.07 6.17 -14.58
N THR A 457 -11.85 5.65 -14.56
CA THR A 457 -11.56 4.24 -14.27
C THR A 457 -10.40 4.10 -13.29
N TYR A 458 -10.31 2.94 -12.65
CA TYR A 458 -9.16 2.59 -11.82
C TYR A 458 -8.85 1.10 -11.95
N GLY A 459 -7.59 0.71 -11.72
CA GLY A 459 -7.16 -0.68 -11.73
C GLY A 459 -7.55 -1.41 -10.44
N ARG A 460 -7.05 -0.93 -9.29
CA ARG A 460 -7.29 -1.52 -7.95
C ARG A 460 -7.77 -0.50 -6.93
N PHE A 461 -8.60 -0.92 -5.98
CA PHE A 461 -9.04 -0.11 -4.84
C PHE A 461 -8.66 -0.78 -3.53
N ARG A 462 -7.73 -0.18 -2.78
CA ARG A 462 -7.26 -0.67 -1.47
C ARG A 462 -7.91 0.14 -0.35
N ASN A 463 -8.64 -0.54 0.52
CA ASN A 463 -9.15 0.06 1.75
C ASN A 463 -9.00 -0.91 2.92
N ALA A 464 -7.81 -0.89 3.52
CA ALA A 464 -7.45 -1.77 4.64
C ALA A 464 -8.43 -1.73 5.81
N ALA A 465 -9.17 -0.62 6.01
CA ALA A 465 -10.19 -0.55 7.06
C ALA A 465 -11.30 -1.59 6.90
N ASN A 466 -11.59 -2.00 5.67
CA ASN A 466 -12.62 -2.99 5.32
C ASN A 466 -12.08 -4.42 5.19
N ALA A 467 -10.78 -4.64 5.40
CA ALA A 467 -10.17 -5.95 5.24
C ALA A 467 -10.59 -6.93 6.37
N PRO A 468 -10.85 -8.22 6.05
CA PRO A 468 -10.87 -8.81 4.70
C PRO A 468 -12.13 -8.47 3.91
N ALA A 469 -12.00 -8.27 2.59
CA ALA A 469 -13.06 -7.83 1.68
C ALA A 469 -13.34 -8.83 0.54
N TYR A 470 -13.26 -10.14 0.81
CA TYR A 470 -13.52 -11.19 -0.20
C TYR A 470 -14.90 -11.06 -0.85
N ASP A 471 -14.94 -11.27 -2.17
CA ASP A 471 -16.20 -11.43 -2.90
C ASP A 471 -16.68 -12.89 -2.81
N TYR A 472 -17.41 -13.19 -1.73
CA TYR A 472 -17.98 -14.51 -1.48
C TYR A 472 -18.94 -15.03 -2.58
N SER A 473 -19.38 -14.16 -3.51
CA SER A 473 -20.20 -14.59 -4.66
C SER A 473 -19.38 -15.23 -5.78
N LYS A 474 -18.05 -14.97 -5.79
CA LYS A 474 -17.12 -15.50 -6.79
C LYS A 474 -16.12 -16.49 -6.20
N LEU A 475 -15.75 -16.29 -4.93
CA LEU A 475 -14.75 -17.09 -4.23
C LEU A 475 -15.07 -18.59 -4.31
N GLN A 476 -14.12 -19.38 -4.80
CA GLN A 476 -14.22 -20.84 -4.78
C GLN A 476 -13.99 -21.34 -3.36
N LYS A 477 -14.85 -22.23 -2.90
CA LYS A 477 -14.81 -22.82 -1.56
C LYS A 477 -15.15 -24.30 -1.66
N GLU A 478 -14.68 -25.08 -0.69
CA GLU A 478 -15.08 -26.48 -0.55
C GLU A 478 -16.60 -26.59 -0.37
N LYS A 479 -17.17 -27.66 -0.96
CA LYS A 479 -18.59 -27.99 -0.81
C LYS A 479 -18.76 -28.90 0.40
N LEU A 480 -18.93 -28.28 1.56
CA LEU A 480 -19.01 -29.03 2.81
C LEU A 480 -20.34 -29.79 2.95
N GLY A 481 -20.22 -31.04 3.36
CA GLY A 481 -21.30 -31.82 3.92
C GLY A 481 -21.70 -31.31 5.30
N ARG A 482 -22.69 -31.98 5.89
CA ARG A 482 -23.23 -31.60 7.21
C ARG A 482 -22.25 -31.88 8.36
N GLY A 483 -21.18 -32.66 8.13
CA GLY A 483 -20.15 -32.94 9.14
C GLY A 483 -20.74 -33.55 10.41
N VAL A 484 -21.74 -34.42 10.28
CA VAL A 484 -22.42 -34.99 11.44
C VAL A 484 -21.43 -35.83 12.22
N VAL A 485 -21.43 -35.69 13.54
CA VAL A 485 -20.64 -36.54 14.42
C VAL A 485 -21.45 -36.97 15.63
N ALA A 486 -21.24 -38.20 16.08
CA ALA A 486 -21.77 -38.71 17.33
C ALA A 486 -20.66 -39.36 18.16
N ILE A 487 -20.42 -38.85 19.37
CA ILE A 487 -19.45 -39.40 20.32
C ILE A 487 -20.12 -39.77 21.64
N ARG A 488 -19.63 -40.81 22.32
CA ARG A 488 -20.10 -41.09 23.68
C ARG A 488 -19.54 -40.05 24.63
N GLU A 489 -20.42 -39.32 25.30
CA GLU A 489 -20.01 -38.45 26.42
C GLU A 489 -19.76 -39.28 27.68
N ASN A 490 -20.59 -40.30 27.90
CA ASN A 490 -20.48 -41.25 28.99
C ASN A 490 -21.19 -42.57 28.60
N PRO A 491 -21.20 -43.62 29.45
CA PRO A 491 -21.86 -44.89 29.11
C PRO A 491 -23.38 -44.80 28.85
N ALA A 492 -24.04 -43.70 29.22
CA ALA A 492 -25.48 -43.52 29.11
C ALA A 492 -25.92 -42.52 28.02
N GLU A 493 -25.00 -41.69 27.50
CA GLU A 493 -25.33 -40.55 26.65
C GLU A 493 -24.37 -40.42 25.46
N VAL A 494 -24.91 -39.93 24.35
CA VAL A 494 -24.21 -39.64 23.10
C VAL A 494 -24.41 -38.16 22.78
N ALA A 495 -23.31 -37.44 22.63
CA ALA A 495 -23.30 -36.07 22.12
C ALA A 495 -23.25 -36.12 20.60
N VAL A 496 -24.17 -35.40 19.95
CA VAL A 496 -24.29 -35.31 18.50
C VAL A 496 -24.18 -33.84 18.11
N SER A 497 -23.27 -33.49 17.22
CA SER A 497 -23.13 -32.14 16.67
C SER A 497 -22.99 -32.18 15.15
N TRP A 498 -23.25 -31.04 14.51
CA TRP A 498 -23.21 -30.91 13.05
C TRP A 498 -23.02 -29.46 12.61
N ARG A 499 -22.61 -29.28 11.36
CA ARG A 499 -22.32 -27.96 10.79
C ARG A 499 -23.61 -27.21 10.54
N TYR A 500 -23.60 -25.93 10.86
CA TYR A 500 -24.51 -24.95 10.28
C TYR A 500 -23.76 -24.32 9.11
N LEU A 501 -24.32 -24.33 7.90
CA LEU A 501 -23.63 -23.90 6.69
C LEU A 501 -24.15 -22.52 6.27
N SER A 502 -23.32 -21.69 5.65
CA SER A 502 -23.73 -20.38 5.13
C SER A 502 -24.80 -20.44 4.03
N SER A 503 -24.95 -21.60 3.38
CA SER A 503 -26.02 -21.88 2.43
C SER A 503 -27.37 -22.18 3.08
N ASP A 504 -27.40 -22.50 4.38
CA ASP A 504 -28.64 -22.71 5.11
C ASP A 504 -29.28 -21.35 5.45
N PRO A 505 -30.61 -21.17 5.27
CA PRO A 505 -31.30 -19.99 5.77
C PRO A 505 -31.16 -19.82 7.28
N GLU A 506 -31.15 -18.57 7.77
CA GLU A 506 -31.00 -18.25 9.21
C GLU A 506 -32.02 -18.97 10.10
N ASN A 507 -33.25 -19.15 9.63
CA ASN A 507 -34.32 -19.82 10.37
C ASN A 507 -34.33 -21.36 10.23
N THR A 508 -33.26 -21.96 9.71
CA THR A 508 -33.15 -23.42 9.55
C THR A 508 -33.12 -24.12 10.90
N ALA A 509 -34.06 -25.03 11.13
CA ALA A 509 -34.07 -26.00 12.23
C ALA A 509 -33.56 -27.37 11.73
N PHE A 510 -33.36 -28.34 12.62
CA PHE A 510 -32.83 -29.65 12.24
C PHE A 510 -33.62 -30.80 12.89
N ASN A 511 -33.98 -31.79 12.08
CA ASN A 511 -34.50 -33.06 12.59
C ASN A 511 -33.36 -34.07 12.75
N LEU A 512 -33.35 -34.73 13.90
CA LEU A 512 -32.34 -35.73 14.23
C LEU A 512 -32.97 -37.12 14.28
N TYR A 513 -32.35 -38.06 13.59
CA TYR A 513 -32.77 -39.45 13.51
C TYR A 513 -31.69 -40.37 14.07
N ARG A 514 -32.10 -41.45 14.74
CA ARG A 514 -31.23 -42.58 15.10
C ARG A 514 -31.81 -43.86 14.54
N ASP A 515 -31.05 -44.57 13.73
CA ASP A 515 -31.46 -45.80 13.03
C ASP A 515 -32.78 -45.62 12.26
N GLY A 516 -32.94 -44.48 11.60
CA GLY A 516 -34.13 -44.11 10.82
C GLY A 516 -35.33 -43.62 11.64
N LYS A 517 -35.26 -43.61 12.99
CA LYS A 517 -36.32 -43.07 13.85
C LYS A 517 -35.98 -41.64 14.29
N LYS A 518 -36.89 -40.68 14.05
CA LYS A 518 -36.75 -39.30 14.58
C LYS A 518 -36.69 -39.35 16.11
N ILE A 519 -35.63 -38.80 16.68
CA ILE A 519 -35.41 -38.71 18.13
C ILE A 519 -35.53 -37.28 18.65
N ALA A 520 -35.30 -36.28 17.79
CA ALA A 520 -35.37 -34.87 18.18
C ALA A 520 -35.70 -33.96 17.00
N GLU A 521 -36.16 -32.77 17.34
CA GLU A 521 -36.19 -31.58 16.48
C GLU A 521 -35.45 -30.48 17.24
N VAL A 522 -34.40 -29.94 16.62
CA VAL A 522 -33.52 -28.92 17.20
C VAL A 522 -33.88 -27.58 16.56
N PRO A 523 -34.47 -26.64 17.32
CA PRO A 523 -34.93 -25.37 16.79
C PRO A 523 -33.80 -24.50 16.24
N ALA A 524 -34.16 -23.54 15.38
CA ALA A 524 -33.20 -22.58 14.85
C ALA A 524 -32.59 -21.65 15.93
N THR A 525 -33.14 -21.61 17.14
CA THR A 525 -32.73 -20.72 18.23
C THR A 525 -31.75 -21.35 19.23
N THR A 526 -31.26 -22.56 18.95
CA THR A 526 -30.30 -23.29 19.80
C THR A 526 -29.04 -23.65 19.01
N GLY A 527 -27.98 -24.08 19.69
CA GLY A 527 -26.79 -24.62 19.04
C GLY A 527 -27.08 -25.84 18.15
N THR A 528 -26.19 -26.15 17.21
CA THR A 528 -26.25 -27.36 16.37
C THR A 528 -25.69 -28.58 17.09
N PHE A 529 -26.28 -28.85 18.25
CA PHE A 529 -25.88 -29.88 19.20
C PHE A 529 -27.11 -30.57 19.80
N TYR A 530 -27.02 -31.87 20.07
CA TYR A 530 -28.04 -32.63 20.77
C TYR A 530 -27.44 -33.75 21.62
N ARG A 531 -27.98 -33.95 22.83
CA ARG A 531 -27.61 -35.04 23.73
C ARG A 531 -28.68 -36.14 23.69
N ASP A 532 -28.31 -37.29 23.14
CA ASP A 532 -29.18 -38.47 23.06
C ASP A 532 -28.90 -39.43 24.21
N ALA A 533 -29.94 -39.82 24.95
CA ALA A 533 -29.86 -40.78 26.07
C ALA A 533 -29.71 -42.25 25.62
N TYR A 534 -28.88 -42.50 24.60
CA TYR A 534 -28.65 -43.83 24.03
C TYR A 534 -27.62 -44.64 24.80
N LYS A 535 -28.11 -45.63 25.56
CA LYS A 535 -27.28 -46.56 26.35
C LYS A 535 -26.85 -47.81 25.58
N GLY A 536 -27.31 -47.97 24.33
CA GLY A 536 -27.06 -49.17 23.54
C GLY A 536 -25.59 -49.30 23.15
N LYS A 537 -25.09 -50.54 23.09
CA LYS A 537 -23.71 -50.88 22.66
C LYS A 537 -23.63 -51.41 21.22
N LYS A 538 -24.75 -51.34 20.48
CA LYS A 538 -24.75 -51.66 19.05
C LYS A 538 -24.31 -50.43 18.26
N ALA A 539 -23.92 -50.64 17.00
CA ALA A 539 -23.74 -49.51 16.11
C ALA A 539 -25.07 -48.78 15.97
N ALA A 540 -25.02 -47.45 15.92
CA ALA A 540 -26.20 -46.59 15.76
C ALA A 540 -25.89 -45.50 14.74
N THR A 541 -26.74 -45.36 13.72
CA THR A 541 -26.56 -44.33 12.68
C THR A 541 -27.39 -43.12 13.00
N TYR A 542 -26.74 -41.98 13.13
CA TYR A 542 -27.36 -40.67 13.31
C TYR A 542 -27.47 -39.97 11.97
N THR A 543 -28.65 -39.42 11.68
CA THR A 543 -28.90 -38.62 10.47
C THR A 543 -29.44 -37.25 10.89
N VAL A 544 -28.87 -36.19 10.32
CA VAL A 544 -29.34 -34.81 10.49
C VAL A 544 -29.98 -34.35 9.19
N LYS A 545 -31.22 -33.87 9.25
CA LYS A 545 -31.94 -33.31 8.09
C LYS A 545 -32.38 -31.87 8.37
N PRO A 546 -32.05 -30.90 7.51
CA PRO A 546 -32.48 -29.51 7.70
C PRO A 546 -34.00 -29.35 7.48
N VAL A 547 -34.60 -28.46 8.26
CA VAL A 547 -36.01 -28.08 8.21
C VAL A 547 -36.07 -26.59 7.88
N VAL A 548 -36.52 -26.26 6.67
CA VAL A 548 -36.57 -24.90 6.15
C VAL A 548 -38.04 -24.50 6.00
N ASN A 549 -38.43 -23.37 6.62
CA ASN A 549 -39.82 -22.89 6.62
C ASN A 549 -40.84 -23.97 7.04
N GLY A 550 -40.49 -24.79 8.03
CA GLY A 550 -41.33 -25.87 8.57
C GLY A 550 -41.40 -27.14 7.71
N VAL A 551 -40.64 -27.20 6.60
CA VAL A 551 -40.58 -28.38 5.72
C VAL A 551 -39.22 -29.06 5.89
N GLU A 552 -39.21 -30.33 6.27
CA GLU A 552 -38.00 -31.15 6.26
C GLU A 552 -37.51 -31.34 4.82
N THR A 553 -36.23 -31.09 4.59
CA THR A 553 -35.60 -31.22 3.28
C THR A 553 -34.49 -32.28 3.35
N GLY A 554 -34.27 -33.01 2.25
CA GLY A 554 -33.09 -33.87 2.09
C GLY A 554 -31.89 -33.13 1.49
N HIS A 555 -31.95 -31.79 1.41
CA HIS A 555 -30.89 -30.98 0.84
C HIS A 555 -29.74 -30.86 1.85
N ILE A 556 -28.57 -31.44 1.53
CA ILE A 556 -27.38 -31.47 2.41
C ILE A 556 -27.71 -32.08 3.80
N GLU A 557 -28.30 -33.27 3.78
CA GLU A 557 -28.36 -34.14 4.96
C GLU A 557 -27.01 -34.83 5.20
N GLY A 558 -26.71 -35.19 6.44
CA GLY A 558 -25.49 -35.94 6.75
C GLY A 558 -25.75 -37.08 7.71
N ASN A 559 -24.81 -38.02 7.72
CA ASN A 559 -24.93 -39.26 8.47
C ASN A 559 -23.62 -39.56 9.20
N TYR A 560 -23.74 -40.12 10.41
CA TYR A 560 -22.61 -40.66 11.13
C TYR A 560 -23.01 -41.94 11.87
N THR A 561 -22.21 -43.00 11.73
CA THR A 561 -22.43 -44.25 12.45
C THR A 561 -21.54 -44.33 13.68
N LEU A 562 -22.15 -44.18 14.86
CA LEU A 562 -21.50 -44.49 16.13
C LEU A 562 -21.16 -45.99 16.18
N PRO A 563 -19.88 -46.39 16.29
CA PRO A 563 -19.50 -47.80 16.24
C PRO A 563 -19.89 -48.57 17.51
N THR A 564 -19.99 -49.90 17.42
CA THR A 564 -20.37 -50.79 18.54
C THR A 564 -19.50 -50.63 19.79
N LYS A 565 -18.20 -50.35 19.61
CA LYS A 565 -17.23 -50.11 20.67
C LYS A 565 -16.73 -48.67 20.67
N ALA A 566 -17.61 -47.71 20.37
CA ALA A 566 -17.26 -46.28 20.41
C ALA A 566 -16.64 -45.91 21.76
N PRO A 567 -15.43 -45.32 21.77
CA PRO A 567 -14.83 -44.82 22.99
C PRO A 567 -15.55 -43.56 23.48
N ILE A 568 -15.20 -43.11 24.69
CA ILE A 568 -15.75 -41.90 25.28
C ILE A 568 -14.93 -40.70 24.80
N GLY A 569 -15.61 -39.70 24.23
CA GLY A 569 -15.07 -38.36 23.92
C GLY A 569 -14.30 -38.20 22.61
N TYR A 570 -14.09 -39.25 21.82
CA TYR A 570 -13.31 -39.16 20.58
C TYR A 570 -13.71 -40.17 19.51
N ILE A 571 -13.26 -39.93 18.28
CA ILE A 571 -13.25 -40.88 17.18
C ILE A 571 -11.89 -41.58 17.18
N HIS A 572 -11.89 -42.92 17.16
CA HIS A 572 -10.66 -43.71 17.11
C HIS A 572 -10.36 -44.10 15.66
N ILE A 573 -9.22 -43.62 15.14
CA ILE A 573 -8.79 -43.82 13.75
C ILE A 573 -7.58 -44.75 13.77
N PRO A 574 -7.75 -46.07 13.52
CA PRO A 574 -6.62 -46.99 13.47
C PRO A 574 -5.70 -46.65 12.28
N LEU A 575 -4.38 -46.79 12.47
CA LEU A 575 -3.38 -46.50 11.46
C LEU A 575 -2.67 -47.77 10.99
N ASP A 576 -2.29 -47.80 9.71
CA ASP A 576 -1.34 -48.78 9.17
C ASP A 576 0.09 -48.31 9.41
N ARG A 577 0.60 -48.49 10.65
CA ARG A 577 1.92 -48.00 11.07
C ARG A 577 3.01 -48.54 10.13
N PRO A 578 3.82 -47.67 9.48
CA PRO A 578 4.94 -48.12 8.66
C PRO A 578 5.95 -48.95 9.47
N ALA A 579 6.60 -49.91 8.80
CA ALA A 579 7.63 -50.73 9.41
C ALA A 579 8.85 -49.89 9.82
N ASP A 580 9.50 -50.29 10.91
CA ASP A 580 10.75 -49.68 11.37
C ASP A 580 11.87 -49.91 10.33
N GLY A 581 12.89 -49.04 10.33
CA GLY A 581 13.94 -49.03 9.32
C GLY A 581 15.34 -48.85 9.88
N VAL A 582 16.34 -48.93 9.00
CA VAL A 582 17.76 -48.72 9.33
C VAL A 582 18.39 -47.81 8.28
N THR A 583 19.11 -46.78 8.71
CA THR A 583 19.81 -45.86 7.81
C THR A 583 21.07 -46.50 7.19
N PRO A 584 21.67 -45.89 6.16
CA PRO A 584 22.96 -46.36 5.62
C PRO A 584 24.11 -46.42 6.65
N SER A 585 24.02 -45.66 7.76
CA SER A 585 25.00 -45.72 8.85
C SER A 585 24.72 -46.82 9.88
N GLY A 586 23.69 -47.64 9.68
CA GLY A 586 23.29 -48.70 10.62
C GLY A 586 22.43 -48.22 11.79
N GLN A 587 21.97 -46.97 11.79
CA GLN A 587 21.10 -46.43 12.84
C GLN A 587 19.66 -46.91 12.61
N ALA A 588 19.09 -47.61 13.59
CA ALA A 588 17.67 -47.98 13.57
C ALA A 588 16.77 -46.76 13.85
N PHE A 589 15.60 -46.73 13.24
CA PHE A 589 14.55 -45.73 13.48
C PHE A 589 13.16 -46.36 13.40
N THR A 590 12.20 -45.75 14.09
CA THR A 590 10.77 -46.11 14.06
C THR A 590 9.95 -44.98 13.46
N TYR A 591 8.66 -45.19 13.18
CA TYR A 591 7.78 -44.15 12.64
C TYR A 591 6.77 -43.61 13.68
N ILE A 592 6.55 -42.30 13.62
CA ILE A 592 5.68 -41.52 14.50
C ILE A 592 4.65 -40.76 13.64
N PRO A 593 3.32 -40.92 13.85
CA PRO A 593 2.30 -40.07 13.25
C PRO A 593 2.60 -38.62 13.66
N ASN A 594 2.66 -37.69 12.72
CA ASN A 594 3.13 -36.34 13.01
C ASN A 594 2.11 -35.29 12.57
N ASP A 595 2.54 -34.20 11.95
CA ASP A 595 1.62 -33.17 11.45
C ASP A 595 0.63 -33.76 10.44
N ALA A 596 -0.60 -33.26 10.48
CA ALA A 596 -1.66 -33.63 9.56
C ALA A 596 -2.27 -32.37 8.92
N SER A 597 -3.05 -32.59 7.86
CA SER A 597 -3.94 -31.61 7.25
C SER A 597 -5.23 -32.31 6.82
N ILE A 598 -6.20 -31.54 6.33
CA ILE A 598 -7.50 -32.03 5.87
C ILE A 598 -7.78 -31.58 4.43
N GLY A 599 -8.53 -32.41 3.71
CA GLY A 599 -9.09 -32.11 2.40
C GLY A 599 -10.14 -33.16 2.05
N ASP A 600 -11.21 -32.74 1.38
CA ASP A 600 -12.22 -33.64 0.82
C ASP A 600 -11.64 -34.19 -0.48
N VAL A 601 -11.10 -35.41 -0.45
CA VAL A 601 -10.30 -35.89 -1.59
C VAL A 601 -11.13 -36.56 -2.68
N ASP A 602 -12.42 -36.81 -2.43
CA ASP A 602 -13.30 -37.42 -3.43
C ASP A 602 -14.66 -36.76 -3.63
N GLY A 603 -14.83 -35.56 -3.09
CA GLY A 603 -15.94 -34.64 -3.34
C GLY A 603 -17.23 -35.06 -2.64
N ASP A 604 -17.12 -35.82 -1.54
CA ASP A 604 -18.28 -36.32 -0.79
C ASP A 604 -18.77 -35.36 0.31
N GLY A 605 -18.04 -34.27 0.54
CA GLY A 605 -18.32 -33.22 1.52
C GLY A 605 -17.76 -33.50 2.92
N GLU A 606 -17.11 -34.64 3.12
CA GLU A 606 -16.45 -35.03 4.37
C GLU A 606 -14.92 -34.98 4.19
N TYR A 607 -14.19 -34.74 5.27
CA TYR A 607 -12.73 -34.62 5.18
C TYR A 607 -12.02 -35.94 5.42
N GLU A 608 -11.02 -36.19 4.60
CA GLU A 608 -9.94 -37.13 4.90
C GLU A 608 -8.83 -36.45 5.71
N ILE A 609 -8.08 -37.27 6.44
CA ILE A 609 -6.86 -36.87 7.14
C ILE A 609 -5.66 -37.20 6.25
N ILE A 610 -4.89 -36.17 5.86
CA ILE A 610 -3.60 -36.33 5.21
C ILE A 610 -2.54 -36.28 6.31
N LEU A 611 -1.93 -37.42 6.59
CA LEU A 611 -1.03 -37.61 7.73
C LEU A 611 0.43 -37.74 7.27
N LYS A 612 1.31 -36.89 7.81
CA LYS A 612 2.76 -37.07 7.71
C LYS A 612 3.23 -38.08 8.76
N TRP A 613 4.07 -39.02 8.34
CA TRP A 613 4.85 -39.86 9.23
C TRP A 613 6.28 -39.35 9.29
N ASP A 614 6.74 -39.10 10.51
CA ASP A 614 8.11 -38.68 10.77
C ASP A 614 8.90 -39.88 11.34
N PRO A 615 10.10 -40.19 10.81
CA PRO A 615 10.96 -41.18 11.41
C PRO A 615 11.53 -40.64 12.73
N SER A 616 11.77 -41.51 13.71
CA SER A 616 12.25 -41.14 15.05
C SER A 616 13.63 -40.48 15.08
N ASN A 617 14.34 -40.47 13.95
CA ASN A 617 15.62 -39.83 13.74
C ASN A 617 15.54 -38.61 12.80
N ALA A 618 14.37 -38.00 12.62
CA ALA A 618 14.23 -36.72 11.95
C ALA A 618 15.08 -35.62 12.61
N HIS A 619 15.51 -34.62 11.83
CA HIS A 619 16.48 -33.62 12.26
C HIS A 619 15.98 -32.19 12.05
N ASP A 620 16.31 -31.29 12.99
CA ASP A 620 16.39 -29.87 12.64
C ASP A 620 17.54 -29.66 11.66
N ASN A 621 17.43 -28.61 10.83
CA ASN A 621 18.44 -28.24 9.84
C ASN A 621 19.85 -28.03 10.43
N ALA A 622 19.98 -27.66 11.71
CA ALA A 622 21.26 -27.51 12.38
C ALA A 622 21.93 -28.84 12.76
N HIS A 623 21.18 -29.94 12.80
CA HIS A 623 21.68 -31.27 13.16
C HIS A 623 22.07 -32.10 11.93
N ASP A 624 23.16 -32.84 12.07
CA ASP A 624 23.69 -33.76 11.05
C ASP A 624 23.22 -35.20 11.33
N GLY A 625 23.20 -36.05 10.31
CA GLY A 625 22.73 -37.42 10.40
C GLY A 625 21.76 -37.80 9.27
N TYR A 626 21.73 -39.09 8.94
CA TYR A 626 20.72 -39.66 8.06
C TYR A 626 19.36 -39.67 8.74
N THR A 627 18.31 -39.43 7.96
CA THR A 627 16.92 -39.65 8.39
C THR A 627 16.34 -40.86 7.68
N GLY A 628 15.33 -41.49 8.27
CA GLY A 628 14.40 -42.32 7.50
C GLY A 628 13.68 -41.50 6.42
N ASN A 629 12.92 -42.18 5.57
CA ASN A 629 12.07 -41.50 4.58
C ASN A 629 10.91 -40.80 5.30
N VAL A 630 10.41 -39.71 4.72
CA VAL A 630 9.13 -39.14 5.12
C VAL A 630 8.03 -39.88 4.35
N LEU A 631 6.93 -40.23 5.01
CA LEU A 631 5.79 -40.88 4.37
C LEU A 631 4.53 -40.04 4.56
N PHE A 632 3.61 -40.09 3.59
CA PHE A 632 2.29 -39.48 3.69
C PHE A 632 1.23 -40.53 3.46
N ASP A 633 0.21 -40.53 4.32
CA ASP A 633 -0.99 -41.33 4.12
C ASP A 633 -2.22 -40.44 3.99
N CYS A 634 -3.24 -40.94 3.30
CA CYS A 634 -4.59 -40.39 3.37
C CYS A 634 -5.51 -41.42 4.05
N TYR A 635 -6.19 -40.99 5.10
CA TYR A 635 -7.13 -41.81 5.86
C TYR A 635 -8.52 -41.20 5.89
N ARG A 636 -9.54 -42.04 5.69
CA ARG A 636 -10.90 -41.72 6.14
C ARG A 636 -10.98 -41.79 7.66
N LEU A 637 -11.96 -41.11 8.26
CA LEU A 637 -12.19 -41.15 9.71
C LEU A 637 -12.50 -42.56 10.25
N THR A 638 -12.85 -43.50 9.38
CA THR A 638 -13.03 -44.93 9.71
C THR A 638 -11.70 -45.66 9.97
N GLY A 639 -10.56 -45.07 9.59
CA GLY A 639 -9.25 -45.72 9.59
C GLY A 639 -8.91 -46.46 8.28
N GLU A 640 -9.76 -46.37 7.26
CA GLU A 640 -9.41 -46.84 5.92
C GLU A 640 -8.28 -45.97 5.34
N ARG A 641 -7.13 -46.60 5.05
CA ARG A 641 -6.04 -45.94 4.32
C ARG A 641 -6.30 -46.01 2.81
N LEU A 642 -6.47 -44.85 2.17
CA LEU A 642 -6.67 -44.77 0.72
C LEU A 642 -5.36 -45.02 -0.04
N TRP A 643 -4.24 -44.42 0.41
CA TRP A 643 -2.92 -44.55 -0.23
C TRP A 643 -1.78 -44.18 0.72
N ARG A 644 -0.53 -44.45 0.27
CA ARG A 644 0.72 -43.98 0.89
C ARG A 644 1.68 -43.44 -0.17
N ILE A 645 2.20 -42.23 0.02
CA ILE A 645 3.33 -41.66 -0.72
C ILE A 645 4.60 -41.86 0.11
N ASP A 646 5.67 -42.36 -0.51
CA ASP A 646 7.00 -42.44 0.09
C ASP A 646 7.90 -41.36 -0.54
N MET A 647 8.36 -40.39 0.25
CA MET A 647 9.15 -39.27 -0.29
C MET A 647 10.54 -39.69 -0.79
N GLY A 648 10.98 -40.91 -0.47
CA GLY A 648 12.30 -41.41 -0.83
C GLY A 648 13.40 -40.76 0.00
N HIS A 649 14.63 -41.27 -0.18
CA HIS A 649 15.76 -40.86 0.63
C HIS A 649 16.37 -39.49 0.28
N ASN A 650 15.96 -38.90 -0.84
CA ASN A 650 16.43 -37.57 -1.28
C ASN A 650 15.62 -36.40 -0.68
N VAL A 651 14.65 -36.70 0.18
CA VAL A 651 13.90 -35.72 0.97
C VAL A 651 14.18 -35.99 2.46
N ARG A 652 14.86 -35.06 3.12
CA ARG A 652 15.25 -35.21 4.52
C ARG A 652 14.04 -35.01 5.44
N ALA A 653 13.96 -35.77 6.53
CA ALA A 653 12.88 -35.65 7.50
C ALA A 653 13.17 -34.59 8.57
N GLY A 654 12.15 -33.82 8.92
CA GLY A 654 12.19 -32.78 9.95
C GLY A 654 11.21 -31.64 9.67
N ALA A 655 10.97 -30.80 10.69
CA ALA A 655 9.94 -29.76 10.66
C ALA A 655 10.06 -28.79 9.47
N HIS A 656 11.28 -28.38 9.11
CA HIS A 656 11.49 -27.31 8.11
C HIS A 656 11.66 -27.82 6.68
N TYR A 657 11.54 -29.13 6.45
CA TYR A 657 11.74 -29.74 5.13
C TYR A 657 10.43 -29.82 4.34
N THR A 658 9.62 -30.85 4.56
CA THR A 658 8.41 -31.07 3.76
C THR A 658 7.25 -30.26 4.31
N GLN A 659 6.86 -29.23 3.55
CA GLN A 659 5.64 -28.46 3.74
C GLN A 659 4.63 -28.94 2.69
N PHE A 660 3.51 -29.51 3.13
CA PHE A 660 2.52 -30.14 2.26
C PHE A 660 1.20 -29.38 2.31
N MET A 661 0.76 -28.85 1.17
CA MET A 661 -0.49 -28.09 1.08
C MET A 661 -1.60 -28.98 0.57
N VAL A 662 -2.69 -29.08 1.33
CA VAL A 662 -3.88 -29.88 1.00
C VAL A 662 -5.04 -28.93 0.76
N TYR A 663 -5.49 -28.88 -0.48
CA TYR A 663 -6.52 -27.95 -0.94
C TYR A 663 -7.07 -28.38 -2.30
N ASP A 664 -8.31 -28.01 -2.61
CA ASP A 664 -8.88 -28.10 -3.97
C ASP A 664 -8.35 -26.93 -4.80
N PHE A 665 -7.22 -27.14 -5.48
CA PHE A 665 -6.50 -26.07 -6.17
C PHE A 665 -7.07 -25.71 -7.54
N ASP A 666 -7.69 -26.67 -8.23
CA ASP A 666 -8.33 -26.43 -9.52
C ASP A 666 -9.85 -26.20 -9.44
N SER A 667 -10.42 -26.27 -8.23
CA SER A 667 -11.83 -26.03 -7.93
C SER A 667 -12.76 -27.06 -8.58
N ASP A 668 -12.32 -28.31 -8.72
CA ASP A 668 -13.14 -29.42 -9.22
C ASP A 668 -14.03 -30.08 -8.15
N GLY A 669 -13.82 -29.71 -6.87
CA GLY A 669 -14.51 -30.23 -5.71
C GLY A 669 -13.75 -31.32 -4.96
N CYS A 670 -12.56 -31.72 -5.42
CA CYS A 670 -11.68 -32.67 -4.74
C CYS A 670 -10.35 -31.99 -4.39
N ALA A 671 -9.80 -32.29 -3.21
CA ALA A 671 -8.51 -31.74 -2.80
C ALA A 671 -7.33 -32.44 -3.49
N GLU A 672 -6.32 -31.68 -3.89
CA GLU A 672 -4.98 -32.16 -4.20
C GLU A 672 -4.03 -32.01 -3.02
N ILE A 673 -2.84 -32.60 -3.18
CA ILE A 673 -1.71 -32.34 -2.31
C ILE A 673 -0.55 -31.81 -3.14
N ILE A 674 -0.04 -30.62 -2.80
CA ILE A 674 1.13 -30.03 -3.46
C ILE A 674 2.27 -29.94 -2.45
N MET A 675 3.43 -30.53 -2.79
CA MET A 675 4.62 -30.50 -1.94
C MET A 675 5.93 -30.68 -2.71
N LYS A 676 7.04 -30.32 -2.06
CA LYS A 676 8.39 -30.56 -2.56
C LYS A 676 8.71 -32.05 -2.60
N THR A 677 9.24 -32.53 -3.72
CA THR A 677 9.65 -33.93 -3.97
C THR A 677 11.07 -33.97 -4.55
N SER A 678 11.59 -35.16 -4.80
CA SER A 678 12.91 -35.36 -5.44
C SER A 678 12.93 -36.67 -6.22
N ASP A 679 14.06 -36.99 -6.85
CA ASP A 679 14.29 -38.28 -7.48
C ASP A 679 14.10 -39.40 -6.44
N GLY A 680 13.36 -40.45 -6.81
CA GLY A 680 13.09 -41.58 -5.93
C GLY A 680 11.87 -41.45 -5.03
N THR A 681 11.15 -40.32 -5.07
CA THR A 681 9.80 -40.24 -4.48
C THR A 681 8.87 -41.23 -5.18
N ILE A 682 8.08 -41.99 -4.42
CA ILE A 682 7.11 -42.98 -4.90
C ILE A 682 5.70 -42.49 -4.57
N ASP A 683 4.87 -42.31 -5.59
CA ASP A 683 3.49 -41.84 -5.43
C ASP A 683 2.57 -42.92 -4.84
N GLY A 684 1.31 -42.55 -4.55
CA GLY A 684 0.29 -43.41 -3.96
C GLY A 684 -0.10 -44.63 -4.80
N GLN A 685 0.32 -44.68 -6.07
CA GLN A 685 0.10 -45.79 -7.00
C GLN A 685 1.39 -46.60 -7.26
N GLY A 686 2.49 -46.28 -6.56
CA GLY A 686 3.76 -46.98 -6.68
C GLY A 686 4.65 -46.48 -7.83
N LYS A 687 4.32 -45.36 -8.48
CA LYS A 687 5.13 -44.79 -9.55
C LYS A 687 6.24 -43.92 -8.97
N VAL A 688 7.46 -44.15 -9.43
CA VAL A 688 8.63 -43.35 -9.05
C VAL A 688 8.68 -42.04 -9.84
N ILE A 689 8.95 -40.93 -9.15
CA ILE A 689 9.23 -39.61 -9.71
C ILE A 689 10.74 -39.48 -9.92
N GLY A 690 11.15 -39.08 -11.11
CA GLY A 690 12.56 -38.88 -11.46
C GLY A 690 13.35 -40.19 -11.53
N ASP A 691 14.62 -40.16 -11.12
CA ASP A 691 15.52 -41.33 -11.14
C ASP A 691 15.42 -42.16 -9.84
N ALA A 692 14.91 -43.37 -9.95
CA ALA A 692 14.78 -44.31 -8.83
C ALA A 692 16.13 -44.69 -8.17
N ALA A 693 17.25 -44.60 -8.90
CA ALA A 693 18.56 -44.99 -8.42
C ALA A 693 19.39 -43.83 -7.83
N ALA A 694 18.93 -42.59 -8.00
CA ALA A 694 19.67 -41.42 -7.53
C ALA A 694 19.71 -41.38 -5.99
N ASP A 695 20.91 -41.22 -5.42
CA ASP A 695 21.11 -40.96 -3.99
C ASP A 695 22.01 -39.74 -3.81
N TYR A 696 21.39 -38.63 -3.40
CA TYR A 696 22.04 -37.35 -3.19
C TYR A 696 22.41 -37.09 -1.74
N ARG A 697 22.17 -38.06 -0.84
CA ARG A 697 22.56 -37.93 0.56
C ARG A 697 24.07 -37.92 0.66
N GLU A 698 24.60 -36.95 1.39
CA GLU A 698 26.03 -36.85 1.61
C GLU A 698 26.51 -38.05 2.47
N PRO A 699 27.42 -38.89 1.94
CA PRO A 699 27.95 -40.01 2.69
C PRO A 699 28.95 -39.58 3.77
N GLY A 700 29.30 -38.28 3.78
CA GLY A 700 30.52 -37.66 4.32
C GLY A 700 30.83 -37.81 5.82
N THR A 701 31.52 -36.81 6.37
CA THR A 701 31.94 -36.80 7.77
C THR A 701 30.75 -36.50 8.69
N PRO A 702 30.85 -36.69 10.02
CA PRO A 702 29.75 -36.36 10.94
C PRO A 702 29.20 -34.93 10.83
N ALA A 703 29.92 -34.00 10.17
CA ALA A 703 29.52 -32.61 9.98
C ALA A 703 28.58 -32.35 8.79
N ASN A 704 28.39 -33.31 7.88
CA ASN A 704 27.47 -33.17 6.73
C ASN A 704 26.69 -34.45 6.36
N GLN A 705 26.93 -35.56 7.07
CA GLN A 705 26.30 -36.84 6.78
C GLN A 705 24.77 -36.75 6.72
N GLY A 706 24.18 -37.35 5.68
CA GLY A 706 22.73 -37.47 5.51
C GLY A 706 22.01 -36.21 5.03
N ARG A 707 22.73 -35.14 4.70
CA ARG A 707 22.17 -33.93 4.06
C ARG A 707 22.04 -34.11 2.55
N ILE A 708 21.09 -33.40 1.93
CA ILE A 708 20.91 -33.39 0.47
C ILE A 708 21.33 -32.01 -0.08
N LEU A 709 22.61 -31.91 -0.44
CA LEU A 709 23.23 -30.63 -0.85
C LEU A 709 23.16 -30.36 -2.36
N LYS A 710 22.79 -31.38 -3.15
CA LYS A 710 22.78 -31.39 -4.61
C LYS A 710 21.65 -32.26 -5.12
N GLY A 711 21.56 -32.39 -6.45
CA GLY A 711 20.53 -33.20 -7.10
C GLY A 711 19.23 -32.45 -7.31
N ASN A 712 18.31 -33.10 -8.03
CA ASN A 712 17.09 -32.49 -8.50
C ASN A 712 16.10 -32.27 -7.34
N GLU A 713 15.42 -31.14 -7.38
CA GLU A 713 14.32 -30.82 -6.48
C GLU A 713 13.11 -30.53 -7.33
N TYR A 714 11.98 -31.14 -6.97
CA TYR A 714 10.76 -31.02 -7.74
C TYR A 714 9.62 -30.46 -6.89
N LEU A 715 8.61 -29.89 -7.55
CA LEU A 715 7.31 -29.59 -6.98
C LEU A 715 6.29 -30.50 -7.68
N THR A 716 5.55 -31.29 -6.91
CA THR A 716 4.59 -32.24 -7.46
C THR A 716 3.20 -31.98 -6.93
N VAL A 717 2.22 -32.01 -7.83
CA VAL A 717 0.78 -32.09 -7.53
C VAL A 717 0.38 -33.55 -7.49
N PHE A 718 -0.19 -33.99 -6.39
CA PHE A 718 -0.73 -35.33 -6.19
C PHE A 718 -2.26 -35.29 -6.15
N ASN A 719 -2.89 -36.23 -6.83
CA ASN A 719 -4.34 -36.42 -6.76
C ASN A 719 -4.73 -36.87 -5.35
N GLY A 720 -5.62 -36.16 -4.66
CA GLY A 720 -5.93 -36.48 -3.27
C GLY A 720 -6.56 -37.83 -3.05
N ARG A 721 -7.36 -38.34 -4.00
CA ARG A 721 -8.04 -39.63 -3.85
C ARG A 721 -7.09 -40.82 -3.93
N THR A 722 -6.08 -40.72 -4.79
CA THR A 722 -5.24 -41.86 -5.18
C THR A 722 -3.78 -41.72 -4.76
N GLY A 723 -3.36 -40.52 -4.37
CA GLY A 723 -1.97 -40.16 -4.13
C GLY A 723 -1.11 -40.20 -5.40
N ALA A 724 -1.69 -40.35 -6.59
CA ALA A 724 -0.96 -40.43 -7.85
C ALA A 724 -0.35 -39.07 -8.22
N ALA A 725 0.88 -39.05 -8.71
CA ALA A 725 1.51 -37.83 -9.21
C ALA A 725 0.83 -37.38 -10.52
N MET A 726 0.22 -36.19 -10.50
CA MET A 726 -0.49 -35.60 -11.64
C MET A 726 0.48 -34.81 -12.54
N GLN A 727 1.25 -33.89 -11.94
CA GLN A 727 2.32 -33.17 -12.61
C GLN A 727 3.48 -32.93 -11.65
N THR A 728 4.69 -33.02 -12.20
CA THR A 728 5.94 -32.69 -11.52
C THR A 728 6.69 -31.65 -12.35
N ILE A 729 7.10 -30.56 -11.72
CA ILE A 729 7.97 -29.52 -12.28
C ILE A 729 9.20 -29.34 -11.41
N ASP A 730 10.20 -28.60 -11.90
CA ASP A 730 11.34 -28.21 -11.06
C ASP A 730 10.88 -27.33 -9.88
N TYR A 731 11.45 -27.57 -8.70
CA TYR A 731 11.11 -26.79 -7.50
C TYR A 731 11.65 -25.37 -7.61
N VAL A 732 10.74 -24.40 -7.58
CA VAL A 732 11.05 -22.98 -7.40
C VAL A 732 10.48 -22.57 -6.04
N PRO A 733 11.28 -21.98 -5.13
CA PRO A 733 12.63 -21.45 -5.32
C PRO A 733 13.75 -22.52 -5.39
N ALA A 734 14.57 -22.46 -6.44
CA ALA A 734 15.68 -23.38 -6.65
C ALA A 734 16.78 -23.24 -5.59
N ARG A 735 17.53 -24.32 -5.32
CA ARG A 735 18.64 -24.33 -4.34
C ARG A 735 19.73 -23.33 -4.68
N GLY A 736 20.15 -23.28 -5.93
CA GLY A 736 21.29 -22.47 -6.36
C GLY A 736 22.57 -22.80 -5.59
N ASN A 737 23.40 -21.79 -5.36
CA ASN A 737 24.59 -21.91 -4.51
C ASN A 737 24.20 -21.79 -3.03
N LEU A 738 24.61 -22.75 -2.20
CA LEU A 738 24.27 -22.78 -0.78
C LEU A 738 24.68 -21.49 -0.05
N ALA A 739 25.88 -20.97 -0.37
CA ALA A 739 26.44 -19.76 0.24
C ALA A 739 25.51 -18.54 0.12
N ASP A 740 24.69 -18.47 -0.93
CA ASP A 740 23.77 -17.35 -1.18
C ASP A 740 22.65 -17.28 -0.12
N TRP A 741 22.39 -18.41 0.55
CA TRP A 741 21.48 -18.49 1.70
C TRP A 741 22.18 -18.20 3.03
N GLY A 742 23.48 -17.94 3.04
CA GLY A 742 24.23 -17.54 4.23
C GLY A 742 24.94 -18.68 4.99
N ASP A 743 24.94 -19.90 4.47
CA ASP A 743 25.82 -20.99 4.93
C ASP A 743 26.04 -22.06 3.84
N ASN A 744 27.08 -22.89 3.99
CA ASN A 744 27.45 -23.93 3.02
C ASN A 744 26.99 -25.35 3.42
N ARG A 745 26.08 -25.47 4.38
CA ARG A 745 25.67 -26.78 4.94
C ARG A 745 24.18 -27.06 4.78
N ALA A 746 23.49 -26.26 3.97
CA ALA A 746 22.05 -26.32 3.78
C ALA A 746 21.26 -26.22 5.10
N ASN A 747 21.70 -25.34 6.02
CA ASN A 747 20.84 -24.98 7.14
C ASN A 747 19.77 -24.00 6.65
N ARG A 748 20.21 -22.79 6.22
CA ARG A 748 19.31 -21.72 5.77
C ARG A 748 18.66 -21.98 4.43
N SER A 749 19.33 -22.68 3.51
CA SER A 749 18.74 -23.02 2.21
C SER A 749 17.56 -23.96 2.35
N ASP A 750 17.54 -24.84 3.35
CA ASP A 750 16.49 -25.85 3.49
C ASP A 750 15.44 -25.45 4.53
N ARG A 751 15.28 -24.15 4.73
CA ARG A 751 14.19 -23.58 5.50
C ARG A 751 13.02 -23.31 4.57
N PHE A 752 12.09 -24.26 4.51
CA PHE A 752 10.92 -24.17 3.64
C PHE A 752 9.68 -23.76 4.42
N LEU A 753 8.84 -22.93 3.81
CA LEU A 753 7.45 -22.70 4.21
C LEU A 753 6.55 -22.92 2.98
N ALA A 754 5.25 -23.05 3.20
CA ALA A 754 4.28 -23.09 2.11
C ALA A 754 2.96 -22.46 2.57
N ALA A 755 2.14 -22.03 1.62
CA ALA A 755 0.81 -21.49 1.88
C ALA A 755 -0.18 -21.79 0.76
N VAL A 756 -1.46 -21.70 1.10
CA VAL A 756 -2.56 -21.49 0.14
C VAL A 756 -2.92 -20.01 0.20
N ALA A 757 -3.24 -19.38 -0.94
CA ALA A 757 -3.67 -17.98 -0.99
C ALA A 757 -4.57 -17.71 -2.21
N TYR A 758 -5.67 -16.99 -2.03
CA TYR A 758 -6.52 -16.48 -3.11
C TYR A 758 -5.92 -15.21 -3.74
N LEU A 759 -4.83 -15.38 -4.49
CA LEU A 759 -4.05 -14.26 -5.07
C LEU A 759 -4.76 -13.52 -6.20
N ASP A 760 -5.89 -14.03 -6.69
CA ASP A 760 -6.81 -13.35 -7.62
C ASP A 760 -8.17 -13.02 -6.99
N GLY A 761 -8.35 -13.31 -5.69
CA GLY A 761 -9.60 -13.17 -4.95
C GLY A 761 -10.70 -14.19 -5.31
N ILE A 762 -10.38 -15.22 -6.09
CA ILE A 762 -11.35 -16.20 -6.61
C ILE A 762 -10.86 -17.64 -6.42
N HIS A 763 -9.67 -17.98 -6.90
CA HIS A 763 -9.12 -19.34 -6.91
C HIS A 763 -7.91 -19.46 -5.96
N PRO A 764 -7.74 -20.60 -5.29
CA PRO A 764 -6.58 -20.85 -4.46
C PRO A 764 -5.31 -21.08 -5.29
N SER A 765 -4.27 -20.31 -5.00
CA SER A 765 -2.89 -20.53 -5.46
C SER A 765 -2.09 -21.24 -4.36
N VAL A 766 -1.06 -21.99 -4.75
CA VAL A 766 -0.03 -22.49 -3.83
C VAL A 766 1.17 -21.54 -3.83
N VAL A 767 1.68 -21.19 -2.66
CA VAL A 767 2.90 -20.38 -2.50
C VAL A 767 3.97 -21.23 -1.82
N MET A 768 5.09 -21.47 -2.51
CA MET A 768 6.23 -22.21 -2.00
C MET A 768 7.35 -21.24 -1.62
N CYS A 769 7.87 -21.39 -0.39
CA CYS A 769 8.82 -20.44 0.18
C CYS A 769 10.14 -21.14 0.51
N ARG A 770 11.26 -20.43 0.34
CA ARG A 770 12.59 -20.88 0.73
C ARG A 770 13.37 -19.73 1.35
N GLY A 771 13.95 -20.00 2.52
CA GLY A 771 14.76 -19.07 3.28
C GLY A 771 13.96 -17.97 3.98
N TYR A 772 14.46 -17.56 5.15
CA TYR A 772 13.92 -16.43 5.91
C TYR A 772 14.92 -15.76 6.84
N TYR A 773 16.01 -16.43 7.24
CA TYR A 773 17.07 -15.80 8.05
C TYR A 773 17.94 -14.79 7.29
N THR A 774 18.01 -14.91 5.97
CA THR A 774 18.88 -14.12 5.08
C THR A 774 18.14 -13.89 3.77
N ARG A 775 18.52 -14.55 2.67
CA ARG A 775 17.76 -14.58 1.42
C ARG A 775 16.39 -15.23 1.68
N THR A 776 15.37 -14.57 1.17
CA THR A 776 13.96 -14.98 1.27
C THR A 776 13.39 -15.00 -0.14
N VAL A 777 12.83 -16.14 -0.55
CA VAL A 777 12.19 -16.28 -1.85
C VAL A 777 10.82 -16.94 -1.69
N LEU A 778 9.80 -16.35 -2.31
CA LEU A 778 8.43 -16.88 -2.38
C LEU A 778 8.07 -17.05 -3.85
N ALA A 779 7.49 -18.18 -4.23
CA ALA A 779 7.03 -18.45 -5.59
C ALA A 779 5.58 -18.94 -5.54
N ALA A 780 4.69 -18.26 -6.26
CA ALA A 780 3.28 -18.61 -6.35
C ALA A 780 2.98 -19.41 -7.63
N PHE A 781 2.06 -20.36 -7.54
CA PHE A 781 1.63 -21.20 -8.65
C PHE A 781 0.13 -21.40 -8.63
N ASP A 782 -0.46 -21.49 -9.82
CA ASP A 782 -1.86 -21.79 -10.06
C ASP A 782 -1.96 -23.20 -10.68
N TRP A 783 -2.83 -24.05 -10.14
CA TRP A 783 -3.16 -25.36 -10.71
C TRP A 783 -4.53 -25.31 -11.36
N ASN A 784 -4.67 -25.85 -12.57
CA ASN A 784 -5.93 -25.85 -13.33
C ASN A 784 -6.42 -27.25 -13.70
N GLY A 785 -5.94 -28.28 -12.99
CA GLY A 785 -6.22 -29.69 -13.29
C GLY A 785 -5.31 -30.32 -14.34
N LYS A 786 -4.46 -29.53 -14.99
CA LYS A 786 -3.57 -30.00 -16.07
C LYS A 786 -2.15 -29.46 -15.98
N GLU A 787 -2.02 -28.19 -15.62
CA GLU A 787 -0.75 -27.47 -15.59
C GLU A 787 -0.63 -26.65 -14.31
N LEU A 788 0.50 -26.82 -13.61
CA LEU A 788 0.95 -26.04 -12.47
C LEU A 788 1.79 -24.89 -13.00
N LYS A 789 1.17 -23.73 -13.11
CA LYS A 789 1.74 -22.56 -13.76
C LYS A 789 2.25 -21.57 -12.72
N GLN A 790 3.51 -21.16 -12.85
CA GLN A 790 4.06 -20.12 -11.99
C GLN A 790 3.38 -18.76 -12.27
N ARG A 791 2.90 -18.13 -11.20
CA ARG A 791 2.24 -16.82 -11.22
C ARG A 791 3.26 -15.69 -11.05
N TRP A 792 4.08 -15.74 -10.00
CA TRP A 792 5.14 -14.76 -9.72
C TRP A 792 6.24 -15.36 -8.84
N ILE A 793 7.39 -14.66 -8.76
CA ILE A 793 8.46 -14.92 -7.81
C ILE A 793 8.84 -13.61 -7.13
N PHE A 794 8.87 -13.63 -5.80
CA PHE A 794 9.47 -12.60 -4.96
C PHE A 794 10.86 -13.08 -4.50
N ASP A 795 11.90 -12.26 -4.66
CA ASP A 795 13.27 -12.58 -4.19
C ASP A 795 13.91 -11.37 -3.51
N SER A 796 14.25 -11.50 -2.23
CA SER A 796 14.87 -10.44 -1.42
C SER A 796 16.25 -10.01 -1.92
N ASN A 797 16.91 -10.79 -2.78
CA ASN A 797 18.17 -10.40 -3.41
C ASN A 797 17.99 -9.37 -4.55
N THR A 798 16.76 -9.16 -5.01
CA THR A 798 16.43 -8.05 -5.90
C THR A 798 16.70 -6.73 -5.17
N PRO A 799 17.38 -5.72 -5.77
CA PRO A 799 17.74 -4.48 -5.08
C PRO A 799 16.58 -3.77 -4.39
N GLU A 800 15.38 -3.85 -4.97
CA GLU A 800 14.12 -3.31 -4.42
C GLU A 800 13.68 -3.99 -3.12
N TYR A 801 13.97 -5.28 -2.94
CA TYR A 801 13.44 -6.13 -1.86
C TYR A 801 14.47 -6.50 -0.79
N LYS A 802 15.62 -5.82 -0.76
CA LYS A 802 16.69 -6.08 0.21
C LYS A 802 16.23 -6.02 1.67
N ALA A 803 15.25 -5.18 1.98
CA ALA A 803 14.72 -5.03 3.35
C ALA A 803 13.88 -6.22 3.85
N TYR A 804 13.49 -7.14 2.95
CA TYR A 804 12.67 -8.32 3.28
C TYR A 804 13.53 -9.54 3.65
N ALA A 805 14.84 -9.44 3.45
CA ALA A 805 15.79 -10.42 3.95
C ALA A 805 15.77 -10.47 5.49
N GLY A 806 15.83 -11.68 6.06
CA GLY A 806 15.92 -11.86 7.51
C GLY A 806 14.61 -11.66 8.30
N GLN A 807 13.47 -11.50 7.63
CA GLN A 807 12.19 -11.13 8.26
C GLN A 807 11.24 -12.29 8.52
N GLY A 808 11.34 -13.40 7.78
CA GLY A 808 10.38 -14.49 7.87
C GLY A 808 10.48 -15.26 9.18
N ASN A 809 9.36 -15.83 9.62
CA ASN A 809 9.29 -16.68 10.81
C ASN A 809 9.46 -18.16 10.43
N HIS A 810 9.38 -19.05 11.41
CA HIS A 810 9.13 -20.48 11.19
C HIS A 810 7.65 -20.78 10.87
N ASN A 811 6.92 -19.80 10.36
CA ASN A 811 5.51 -19.82 10.03
C ASN A 811 5.20 -18.60 9.17
N LEU A 812 4.00 -18.58 8.61
CA LEU A 812 3.43 -17.46 7.87
C LEU A 812 1.92 -17.41 8.11
N ARG A 813 1.30 -16.30 7.74
CA ARG A 813 -0.15 -16.13 7.70
C ARG A 813 -0.58 -15.54 6.38
N VAL A 814 -1.83 -15.78 6.02
CA VAL A 814 -2.41 -15.37 4.75
C VAL A 814 -3.79 -14.78 5.02
N ALA A 815 -4.04 -13.60 4.47
CA ALA A 815 -5.34 -12.96 4.42
C ALA A 815 -5.29 -11.79 3.44
N ASP A 816 -6.45 -11.39 2.93
CA ASP A 816 -6.67 -10.02 2.46
C ASP A 816 -6.49 -9.06 3.65
N VAL A 817 -5.38 -8.32 3.66
CA VAL A 817 -5.07 -7.34 4.70
C VAL A 817 -5.30 -5.91 4.22
N ASP A 818 -5.27 -5.65 2.92
CA ASP A 818 -5.38 -4.29 2.36
C ASP A 818 -6.76 -3.93 1.78
N GLY A 819 -7.70 -4.88 1.83
CA GLY A 819 -9.11 -4.73 1.49
C GLY A 819 -9.40 -4.77 -0.01
N ASP A 820 -8.50 -5.33 -0.82
CA ASP A 820 -8.71 -5.48 -2.28
C ASP A 820 -9.40 -6.80 -2.67
N GLY A 821 -9.71 -7.67 -1.70
CA GLY A 821 -10.37 -8.95 -1.89
C GLY A 821 -9.45 -10.10 -2.28
N CYS A 822 -8.14 -9.87 -2.40
CA CYS A 822 -7.12 -10.88 -2.67
C CYS A 822 -6.25 -11.11 -1.42
N ASP A 823 -5.64 -12.28 -1.34
CA ASP A 823 -4.77 -12.61 -0.21
C ASP A 823 -3.35 -12.04 -0.34
N GLU A 824 -2.84 -11.47 0.75
CA GLU A 824 -1.43 -11.18 0.98
C GLU A 824 -0.77 -12.25 1.87
N ILE A 825 0.57 -12.35 1.80
CA ILE A 825 1.36 -13.26 2.62
C ILE A 825 2.08 -12.48 3.72
N ILE A 826 1.62 -12.63 4.96
CA ILE A 826 2.32 -12.13 6.14
C ILE A 826 3.42 -13.12 6.52
N TYR A 827 4.64 -12.79 6.15
CA TYR A 827 5.81 -13.64 6.25
C TYR A 827 6.69 -13.17 7.42
N GLY A 828 6.24 -13.47 8.64
CA GLY A 828 6.84 -12.94 9.88
C GLY A 828 6.81 -11.41 9.88
N SER A 829 7.96 -10.78 10.05
CA SER A 829 8.16 -9.33 10.13
C SER A 829 8.00 -8.56 8.81
N CYS A 830 7.49 -9.18 7.74
CA CYS A 830 7.20 -8.52 6.46
C CYS A 830 5.93 -9.06 5.81
N ALA A 831 5.43 -8.36 4.79
CA ALA A 831 4.27 -8.78 4.01
C ALA A 831 4.57 -8.71 2.51
N ILE A 832 4.15 -9.73 1.77
CA ILE A 832 4.22 -9.81 0.31
C ILE A 832 2.80 -9.68 -0.24
N ASP A 833 2.66 -8.79 -1.20
CA ASP A 833 1.41 -8.42 -1.87
C ASP A 833 0.86 -9.57 -2.74
N ASN A 834 -0.45 -9.60 -3.03
CA ASN A 834 -1.11 -10.60 -3.88
C ASN A 834 -0.42 -10.84 -5.25
N ASN A 835 0.23 -9.80 -5.77
CA ASN A 835 0.94 -9.76 -7.05
C ASN A 835 2.44 -10.11 -6.96
N GLY A 836 2.95 -10.48 -5.78
CA GLY A 836 4.34 -10.87 -5.57
C GLY A 836 5.31 -9.70 -5.34
N LYS A 837 4.83 -8.46 -5.21
CA LYS A 837 5.66 -7.33 -4.77
C LYS A 837 5.74 -7.27 -3.25
N GLY A 838 6.79 -6.66 -2.71
CA GLY A 838 6.85 -6.40 -1.27
C GLY A 838 5.84 -5.31 -0.86
N LEU A 839 5.01 -5.60 0.15
CA LEU A 839 4.07 -4.64 0.73
C LEU A 839 4.75 -3.78 1.82
N TYR A 840 5.34 -4.40 2.84
CA TYR A 840 6.22 -3.74 3.80
C TYR A 840 7.20 -4.71 4.47
N SER A 841 8.24 -4.14 5.08
CA SER A 841 9.12 -4.83 6.05
C SER A 841 9.25 -3.98 7.31
N THR A 842 9.09 -4.58 8.48
CA THR A 842 9.24 -3.87 9.77
C THR A 842 10.70 -3.71 10.19
N GLY A 843 11.59 -4.56 9.68
CA GLY A 843 12.99 -4.62 10.09
C GLY A 843 13.22 -5.24 11.49
N MET A 844 12.18 -5.85 12.08
CA MET A 844 12.27 -6.52 13.39
C MET A 844 12.84 -7.94 13.27
N GLY A 845 12.89 -8.51 12.07
CA GLY A 845 13.56 -9.76 11.79
C GLY A 845 12.75 -11.00 12.17
N HIS A 846 13.46 -12.12 12.26
CA HIS A 846 12.92 -13.46 12.47
C HIS A 846 12.22 -13.66 13.83
N GLY A 847 11.15 -14.47 13.79
CA GLY A 847 10.35 -14.92 14.92
C GLY A 847 9.91 -16.39 14.85
N ASP A 848 9.41 -16.88 15.99
CA ASP A 848 9.02 -18.28 16.19
C ASP A 848 7.50 -18.49 16.22
N ALA A 849 6.72 -17.43 16.45
CA ALA A 849 5.27 -17.48 16.55
C ALA A 849 4.63 -16.16 16.10
N MET A 850 3.50 -16.26 15.41
CA MET A 850 2.74 -15.10 14.95
C MET A 850 1.23 -15.36 14.91
N HIS A 851 0.47 -14.28 15.08
CA HIS A 851 -0.99 -14.31 15.15
C HIS A 851 -1.58 -13.20 14.30
N LEU A 852 -2.30 -13.55 13.23
CA LEU A 852 -3.02 -12.66 12.34
C LEU A 852 -4.52 -12.87 12.52
N THR A 853 -5.24 -11.85 12.98
CA THR A 853 -6.71 -11.87 13.07
C THR A 853 -7.25 -10.44 13.24
N LYS A 854 -8.56 -10.32 13.40
CA LYS A 854 -9.23 -9.09 13.82
C LYS A 854 -9.25 -9.06 15.34
N PHE A 855 -8.45 -8.18 15.95
CA PHE A 855 -8.29 -8.20 17.41
C PHE A 855 -9.45 -7.54 18.18
N SER A 856 -10.29 -6.75 17.51
CA SER A 856 -11.49 -6.17 18.10
C SER A 856 -12.46 -5.72 17.00
N PRO A 857 -13.79 -5.74 17.21
CA PRO A 857 -14.76 -5.21 16.26
C PRO A 857 -14.51 -3.74 15.87
N ASP A 858 -13.96 -2.95 16.78
CA ASP A 858 -13.80 -1.49 16.61
C ASP A 858 -12.46 -1.10 15.94
N MET A 859 -11.55 -2.05 15.72
CA MET A 859 -10.28 -1.78 15.03
C MET A 859 -10.47 -1.84 13.51
N PRO A 860 -9.83 -0.95 12.72
CA PRO A 860 -9.84 -1.06 11.26
C PRO A 860 -8.94 -2.21 10.78
N GLY A 861 -9.37 -2.96 9.76
CA GLY A 861 -8.57 -4.04 9.15
C GLY A 861 -8.14 -5.15 10.11
N LEU A 862 -7.13 -5.92 9.71
CA LEU A 862 -6.51 -6.99 10.51
C LEU A 862 -5.25 -6.51 11.25
N GLN A 863 -4.85 -7.24 12.29
CA GLN A 863 -3.63 -6.96 13.06
C GLN A 863 -2.78 -8.21 13.22
N VAL A 864 -1.48 -8.00 13.47
CA VAL A 864 -0.51 -9.06 13.70
C VAL A 864 0.14 -8.88 15.08
N TRP A 865 0.09 -9.94 15.89
CA TRP A 865 0.89 -10.10 17.10
C TRP A 865 2.01 -11.11 16.85
N ASP A 866 3.26 -10.71 17.06
CA ASP A 866 4.45 -11.46 16.61
C ASP A 866 5.57 -11.35 17.64
N CYS A 867 6.39 -12.39 17.77
CA CYS A 867 7.55 -12.41 18.67
C CYS A 867 8.86 -12.59 17.91
N HIS A 868 9.94 -12.00 18.44
CA HIS A 868 11.19 -11.80 17.72
C HIS A 868 12.37 -12.45 18.46
N GLU A 869 13.21 -13.20 17.74
CA GLU A 869 14.37 -13.91 18.31
C GLU A 869 15.61 -13.00 18.47
N ASN A 870 15.60 -11.82 17.84
CA ASN A 870 16.77 -10.97 17.66
C ASN A 870 17.33 -10.30 18.95
N LYS A 871 16.75 -10.59 20.13
CA LYS A 871 17.17 -10.07 21.45
C LYS A 871 17.13 -8.54 21.56
N ARG A 872 16.23 -7.91 20.80
CA ARG A 872 16.03 -6.46 20.79
C ARG A 872 14.55 -6.10 20.78
N ASP A 873 13.77 -6.74 19.92
CA ASP A 873 12.42 -6.29 19.59
C ASP A 873 11.32 -6.96 20.41
N GLY A 874 11.61 -8.10 21.03
CA GLY A 874 10.70 -8.82 21.93
C GLY A 874 9.41 -9.24 21.23
N SER A 875 8.31 -8.53 21.44
CA SER A 875 7.03 -8.78 20.75
C SER A 875 6.41 -7.49 20.21
N SER A 876 5.74 -7.57 19.07
CA SER A 876 5.14 -6.41 18.38
C SER A 876 3.68 -6.67 18.02
N PHE A 877 2.83 -5.68 18.27
CA PHE A 877 1.46 -5.61 17.75
C PHE A 877 1.40 -4.56 16.65
N ARG A 878 0.97 -4.93 15.44
CA ARG A 878 0.99 -4.05 14.26
C ARG A 878 -0.28 -4.17 13.42
N ASP A 879 -0.56 -3.11 12.68
CA ASP A 879 -1.51 -3.13 11.57
C ASP A 879 -1.01 -4.07 10.47
N ALA A 880 -1.86 -4.99 10.01
CA ALA A 880 -1.45 -6.06 9.11
C ALA A 880 -1.15 -5.59 7.69
N ALA A 881 -1.80 -4.51 7.22
CA ALA A 881 -1.66 -3.98 5.86
C ALA A 881 -0.44 -3.07 5.71
N THR A 882 -0.17 -2.25 6.72
CA THR A 882 0.83 -1.18 6.65
C THR A 882 2.12 -1.50 7.39
N GLY A 883 2.10 -2.52 8.26
CA GLY A 883 3.23 -2.83 9.15
C GLY A 883 3.42 -1.81 10.26
N LYS A 884 2.52 -0.83 10.40
CA LYS A 884 2.60 0.21 11.43
C LYS A 884 2.46 -0.45 12.81
N VAL A 885 3.51 -0.33 13.61
CA VAL A 885 3.53 -0.80 14.99
C VAL A 885 2.53 0.01 15.83
N LEU A 886 1.55 -0.68 16.40
CA LEU A 886 0.55 -0.13 17.32
C LEU A 886 1.15 -0.04 18.73
N PHE A 887 1.80 -1.12 19.18
CA PHE A 887 2.70 -1.09 20.33
C PHE A 887 3.76 -2.20 20.24
N GLN A 888 4.81 -2.07 21.06
CA GLN A 888 5.91 -3.04 21.13
C GLN A 888 6.32 -3.28 22.58
N VAL A 889 6.59 -4.54 22.93
CA VAL A 889 7.24 -4.91 24.19
C VAL A 889 8.63 -5.44 23.89
N LYS A 890 9.64 -4.60 24.08
CA LYS A 890 11.05 -4.96 23.83
C LYS A 890 11.57 -5.94 24.88
N SER A 891 12.42 -6.85 24.45
CA SER A 891 13.18 -7.75 25.33
C SER A 891 14.64 -7.86 24.87
N GLY A 892 15.54 -8.04 25.83
CA GLY A 892 16.98 -8.27 25.61
C GLY A 892 17.34 -9.75 25.43
N ILE A 893 16.34 -10.63 25.38
CA ILE A 893 16.49 -12.07 25.15
C ILE A 893 15.63 -12.50 23.96
N ASP A 894 15.83 -13.76 23.54
CA ASP A 894 14.99 -14.40 22.54
C ASP A 894 13.58 -14.60 23.12
N VAL A 895 12.56 -14.10 22.42
CA VAL A 895 11.16 -14.35 22.74
C VAL A 895 10.62 -15.38 21.75
N GLY A 896 10.91 -16.66 22.00
CA GLY A 896 10.58 -17.76 21.10
C GLY A 896 9.12 -18.24 21.12
N ARG A 897 8.20 -17.53 21.81
CA ARG A 897 6.76 -17.83 21.83
C ARG A 897 5.93 -16.58 22.12
N CYS A 898 4.79 -16.46 21.45
CA CYS A 898 3.71 -15.57 21.84
C CYS A 898 2.34 -16.18 21.53
N MET A 899 1.30 -15.67 22.16
CA MET A 899 -0.08 -16.10 21.97
C MET A 899 -1.02 -14.89 21.90
N ALA A 900 -2.07 -15.03 21.10
CA ALA A 900 -3.21 -14.13 21.07
C ALA A 900 -4.52 -14.94 21.08
N ALA A 901 -5.40 -14.65 22.03
CA ALA A 901 -6.72 -15.26 22.17
C ALA A 901 -7.60 -14.38 23.07
N ASP A 902 -8.87 -14.25 22.73
CA ASP A 902 -9.86 -13.60 23.60
C ASP A 902 -10.20 -14.57 24.74
N ILE A 903 -9.70 -14.27 25.93
CA ILE A 903 -9.79 -15.15 27.10
C ILE A 903 -10.38 -14.43 28.31
N ASP A 904 -10.41 -13.10 28.29
CA ASP A 904 -10.85 -12.27 29.40
C ASP A 904 -12.04 -11.38 28.98
N PRO A 905 -13.28 -11.71 29.42
CA PRO A 905 -14.47 -10.96 29.03
C PRO A 905 -14.55 -9.58 29.70
N THR A 906 -13.60 -9.23 30.58
CA THR A 906 -13.56 -7.93 31.28
C THR A 906 -12.83 -6.84 30.49
N THR A 907 -12.08 -7.22 29.46
CA THR A 907 -11.40 -6.30 28.54
C THR A 907 -11.82 -6.55 27.09
N PRO A 908 -12.32 -5.53 26.37
CA PRO A 908 -12.72 -5.73 24.99
C PRO A 908 -11.56 -6.12 24.06
N GLY A 909 -11.82 -7.09 23.19
CA GLY A 909 -10.90 -7.60 22.18
C GLY A 909 -10.02 -8.78 22.63
N VAL A 910 -9.10 -9.15 21.73
CA VAL A 910 -8.21 -10.31 21.90
C VAL A 910 -7.01 -9.95 22.78
N GLU A 911 -6.81 -10.68 23.87
CA GLU A 911 -5.61 -10.55 24.70
C GLU A 911 -4.36 -11.13 24.03
N MET A 912 -3.20 -10.60 24.43
CA MET A 912 -1.88 -10.94 23.90
C MET A 912 -0.87 -11.18 25.02
N TRP A 913 -0.06 -12.23 24.90
CA TRP A 913 1.05 -12.47 25.83
C TRP A 913 2.23 -13.20 25.19
N SER A 914 3.37 -13.10 25.83
CA SER A 914 4.60 -13.86 25.61
C SER A 914 5.32 -13.99 26.95
N TRP A 915 6.33 -14.85 27.05
CA TRP A 915 7.07 -15.00 28.32
C TRP A 915 7.75 -13.69 28.78
N GLU A 916 8.00 -12.76 27.86
CA GLU A 916 8.62 -11.46 28.09
C GLU A 916 7.64 -10.29 27.89
N SER A 917 6.33 -10.54 27.71
CA SER A 917 5.33 -9.48 27.57
C SER A 917 5.06 -8.74 28.89
N LYS A 918 5.60 -9.21 30.02
CA LYS A 918 5.36 -8.68 31.37
C LYS A 918 3.89 -8.83 31.82
N GLY A 919 3.25 -9.91 31.39
CA GLY A 919 1.86 -10.22 31.70
C GLY A 919 0.97 -10.33 30.46
N LEU A 920 -0.29 -10.69 30.69
CA LEU A 920 -1.38 -10.64 29.74
C LEU A 920 -1.69 -9.18 29.39
N ARG A 921 -1.82 -8.86 28.10
CA ARG A 921 -2.08 -7.49 27.63
C ARG A 921 -3.33 -7.40 26.76
N ASN A 922 -4.05 -6.29 26.88
CA ASN A 922 -5.16 -5.97 25.98
C ASN A 922 -4.68 -5.30 24.68
N ILE A 923 -5.61 -4.98 23.78
CA ILE A 923 -5.35 -4.34 22.48
C ILE A 923 -4.71 -2.94 22.57
N LYS A 924 -4.79 -2.27 23.73
CA LYS A 924 -4.11 -0.99 23.99
C LYS A 924 -2.68 -1.16 24.49
N GLY A 925 -2.25 -2.40 24.73
CA GLY A 925 -0.96 -2.75 25.30
C GLY A 925 -0.90 -2.58 26.82
N GLU A 926 -2.03 -2.42 27.51
CA GLU A 926 -2.10 -2.35 28.98
C GLU A 926 -2.02 -3.75 29.59
N VAL A 927 -1.39 -3.90 30.75
CA VAL A 927 -1.31 -5.20 31.43
C VAL A 927 -2.63 -5.46 32.16
N VAL A 928 -3.32 -6.53 31.75
CA VAL A 928 -4.56 -7.03 32.36
C VAL A 928 -4.23 -7.90 33.56
N ASN A 929 -3.31 -8.84 33.39
CA ASN A 929 -2.83 -9.73 34.45
C ASN A 929 -1.30 -9.84 34.41
N PRO A 930 -0.57 -9.44 35.47
CA PRO A 930 0.88 -9.51 35.49
C PRO A 930 1.45 -10.94 35.68
N ASP A 931 0.66 -11.91 36.16
CA ASP A 931 1.11 -13.28 36.40
C ASP A 931 0.55 -14.25 35.35
N ILE A 932 1.43 -14.67 34.44
CA ILE A 932 1.10 -15.61 33.36
C ILE A 932 1.72 -17.00 33.55
N LYS A 933 2.15 -17.37 34.76
CA LYS A 933 2.86 -18.66 35.00
C LYS A 933 2.04 -19.89 34.64
N THR A 934 0.72 -19.81 34.74
CA THR A 934 -0.20 -20.92 34.43
C THR A 934 -0.64 -20.94 32.96
N PHE A 935 -0.31 -19.90 32.19
CA PHE A 935 -0.77 -19.74 30.82
C PHE A 935 0.06 -20.59 29.87
N SER A 936 -0.60 -21.18 28.88
CA SER A 936 0.09 -21.76 27.73
C SER A 936 0.50 -20.67 26.75
N VAL A 937 1.62 -20.86 26.06
CA VAL A 937 2.05 -20.03 24.92
C VAL A 937 2.33 -20.94 23.72
N ASN A 938 1.28 -21.63 23.25
CA ASN A 938 1.35 -22.64 22.19
C ASN A 938 0.20 -22.55 21.18
N MET A 939 -0.96 -23.16 21.49
CA MET A 939 -2.16 -23.16 20.66
C MET A 939 -3.35 -22.58 21.44
N ALA A 940 -4.38 -22.13 20.73
CA ALA A 940 -5.67 -21.74 21.25
C ALA A 940 -6.76 -22.58 20.56
N VAL A 941 -7.83 -22.91 21.27
CA VAL A 941 -8.88 -23.84 20.81
C VAL A 941 -10.23 -23.37 21.34
N TRP A 942 -11.25 -23.22 20.49
CA TRP A 942 -12.62 -23.07 20.97
C TRP A 942 -13.17 -24.44 21.33
N TRP A 943 -13.20 -24.76 22.62
CA TRP A 943 -13.53 -26.10 23.09
C TRP A 943 -14.85 -26.16 23.84
N ASP A 944 -15.13 -25.22 24.73
CA ASP A 944 -16.37 -25.24 25.51
C ASP A 944 -17.55 -24.53 24.84
N GLY A 945 -18.56 -24.11 25.61
CA GLY A 945 -19.80 -23.58 25.08
C GLY A 945 -19.89 -22.06 25.03
N ASP A 946 -18.94 -21.32 25.60
CA ASP A 946 -18.94 -19.85 25.56
C ASP A 946 -18.16 -19.30 24.35
N LEU A 947 -17.98 -17.97 24.28
CA LEU A 947 -17.32 -17.31 23.15
C LEU A 947 -15.84 -17.03 23.40
N LEU A 948 -15.35 -17.27 24.62
CA LEU A 948 -13.94 -17.16 24.93
C LEU A 948 -13.20 -18.35 24.33
N ARG A 949 -11.90 -18.21 24.16
CA ARG A 949 -11.06 -19.23 23.55
C ARG A 949 -10.22 -19.92 24.62
N GLU A 950 -10.23 -21.25 24.65
CA GLU A 950 -9.36 -22.03 25.53
C GLU A 950 -7.93 -22.10 24.99
N LEU A 951 -7.02 -22.58 25.83
CA LEU A 951 -5.61 -22.78 25.50
C LEU A 951 -5.30 -24.26 25.35
N LEU A 952 -4.64 -24.64 24.25
CA LEU A 952 -4.19 -26.00 23.99
C LEU A 952 -2.67 -26.09 24.13
N ASN A 953 -2.20 -27.10 24.88
CA ASN A 953 -0.79 -27.44 24.98
C ASN A 953 -0.62 -28.92 25.28
N LYS A 954 0.30 -29.59 24.60
CA LYS A 954 0.48 -31.05 24.73
C LYS A 954 -0.86 -31.76 24.44
N ASN A 955 -1.38 -32.47 25.44
CA ASN A 955 -2.65 -33.20 25.45
C ASN A 955 -3.67 -32.58 26.42
N VAL A 956 -3.53 -31.29 26.76
CA VAL A 956 -4.37 -30.60 27.75
C VAL A 956 -4.99 -29.35 27.13
N VAL A 957 -6.31 -29.22 27.30
CA VAL A 957 -7.04 -27.96 27.09
C VAL A 957 -7.24 -27.30 28.45
N SER A 958 -6.89 -26.02 28.56
CA SER A 958 -7.06 -25.21 29.78
C SER A 958 -7.91 -23.98 29.50
N LYS A 959 -8.72 -23.55 30.47
CA LYS A 959 -9.50 -22.31 30.40
C LYS A 959 -8.94 -21.27 31.36
N TYR A 960 -8.94 -20.00 30.94
CA TYR A 960 -8.57 -18.89 31.82
C TYR A 960 -9.74 -18.55 32.74
N ASP A 961 -9.47 -18.55 34.04
CA ASP A 961 -10.38 -18.04 35.06
C ASP A 961 -9.94 -16.60 35.38
N TRP A 962 -10.62 -15.62 34.76
CA TRP A 962 -10.28 -14.20 34.87
C TRP A 962 -10.51 -13.64 36.28
N GLU A 963 -11.42 -14.23 37.07
CA GLU A 963 -11.63 -13.84 38.48
C GLU A 963 -10.45 -14.28 39.35
N ALA A 964 -9.94 -15.50 39.12
CA ALA A 964 -8.80 -16.04 39.85
C ALA A 964 -7.45 -15.60 39.25
N GLY A 965 -7.43 -15.07 38.04
CA GLY A 965 -6.22 -14.67 37.31
C GLY A 965 -5.31 -15.85 36.94
N VAL A 966 -5.85 -17.06 36.74
CA VAL A 966 -5.07 -18.27 36.43
C VAL A 966 -5.74 -19.16 35.39
N CYS A 967 -4.94 -19.85 34.57
CA CYS A 967 -5.44 -20.90 33.69
C CYS A 967 -5.57 -22.23 34.45
N LYS A 968 -6.72 -22.91 34.29
CA LYS A 968 -7.02 -24.21 34.91
C LYS A 968 -7.24 -25.26 33.83
N PRO A 969 -6.71 -26.49 33.97
CA PRO A 969 -7.03 -27.59 33.06
C PRO A 969 -8.54 -27.84 33.00
N LEU A 970 -9.09 -27.84 31.79
CA LEU A 970 -10.49 -28.15 31.50
C LEU A 970 -10.63 -29.65 31.13
N VAL A 971 -9.74 -30.16 30.28
CA VAL A 971 -9.66 -31.58 29.94
C VAL A 971 -8.21 -32.00 29.66
N THR A 972 -7.86 -33.20 30.13
CA THR A 972 -6.61 -33.90 29.79
C THR A 972 -6.96 -35.15 28.98
N PHE A 973 -6.36 -35.28 27.81
CA PHE A 973 -6.57 -36.41 26.92
C PHE A 973 -5.60 -37.56 27.28
N GLU A 974 -6.13 -38.63 27.86
CA GLU A 974 -5.34 -39.77 28.36
C GLU A 974 -4.91 -40.75 27.26
N GLY A 975 -3.71 -41.31 27.37
CA GLY A 975 -3.17 -42.33 26.45
C GLY A 975 -2.83 -41.80 25.04
N VAL A 976 -2.65 -40.49 24.93
CA VAL A 976 -2.22 -39.78 23.72
C VAL A 976 -1.13 -38.78 24.07
N VAL A 977 -0.35 -38.40 23.05
CA VAL A 977 0.79 -37.51 23.22
C VAL A 977 0.90 -36.53 22.05
N SER A 978 1.49 -35.37 22.33
CA SER A 978 1.81 -34.37 21.32
C SER A 978 3.02 -34.75 20.46
N ASN A 979 3.24 -33.94 19.43
CA ASN A 979 4.32 -34.05 18.46
C ASN A 979 5.39 -32.96 18.66
N ASN A 980 6.46 -33.06 17.86
CA ASN A 980 7.46 -32.02 17.63
C ASN A 980 8.22 -31.57 18.90
N GLY A 981 8.48 -32.52 19.81
CA GLY A 981 9.29 -32.30 21.00
C GLY A 981 8.73 -31.20 21.91
N THR A 982 9.51 -30.15 22.16
CA THR A 982 9.10 -29.01 22.99
C THR A 982 8.07 -28.09 22.32
N LYS A 983 7.86 -28.20 21.00
CA LYS A 983 6.74 -27.53 20.32
C LYS A 983 5.41 -28.08 20.80
N ALA A 984 5.34 -29.37 21.13
CA ALA A 984 4.21 -30.00 21.82
C ALA A 984 2.86 -29.74 21.11
N THR A 985 2.86 -29.89 19.79
CA THR A 985 1.72 -29.62 18.92
C THR A 985 0.80 -30.85 18.81
N PRO A 986 -0.51 -30.66 18.55
CA PRO A 986 -1.34 -31.76 18.07
C PRO A 986 -0.89 -32.22 16.67
N CYS A 987 -1.46 -33.32 16.16
CA CYS A 987 -1.33 -33.64 14.74
C CYS A 987 -2.06 -32.59 13.90
N LEU A 988 -3.25 -32.17 14.36
CA LEU A 988 -4.06 -31.09 13.80
C LEU A 988 -5.06 -30.58 14.87
N GLN A 989 -5.48 -29.33 14.75
CA GLN A 989 -6.55 -28.72 15.55
C GLN A 989 -7.38 -27.77 14.67
N GLY A 990 -8.70 -27.75 14.84
CA GLY A 990 -9.62 -26.87 14.11
C GLY A 990 -11.05 -27.42 14.03
N ASP A 991 -11.99 -26.62 13.55
CA ASP A 991 -13.33 -27.05 13.12
C ASP A 991 -13.14 -28.02 11.96
N ILE A 992 -13.23 -29.33 12.23
CA ILE A 992 -13.07 -30.39 11.24
C ILE A 992 -14.43 -31.00 10.96
N LEU A 993 -15.28 -31.17 11.99
CA LEU A 993 -16.61 -31.75 11.91
C LEU A 993 -17.46 -31.23 13.08
N GLY A 994 -18.73 -31.61 13.14
CA GLY A 994 -19.60 -31.12 14.20
C GLY A 994 -19.96 -29.65 14.01
N ASP A 995 -20.12 -28.93 15.12
CA ASP A 995 -20.49 -27.51 15.08
C ASP A 995 -19.26 -26.60 14.94
N TRP A 996 -19.36 -25.33 15.32
CA TRP A 996 -18.32 -24.32 15.10
C TRP A 996 -17.06 -24.51 15.96
N ARG A 997 -17.10 -25.41 16.95
CA ARG A 997 -16.00 -25.64 17.89
C ARG A 997 -14.93 -26.51 17.26
N GLU A 998 -13.75 -26.48 17.87
CA GLU A 998 -12.55 -27.01 17.26
C GLU A 998 -12.20 -28.39 17.83
N GLU A 999 -12.05 -29.37 16.95
CA GLU A 999 -11.52 -30.68 17.30
C GLU A 999 -10.01 -30.65 17.56
N VAL A 1000 -9.53 -31.65 18.30
CA VAL A 1000 -8.11 -31.87 18.57
C VAL A 1000 -7.71 -33.29 18.15
N LEU A 1001 -6.80 -33.40 17.18
CA LEU A 1001 -6.29 -34.67 16.66
C LEU A 1001 -4.93 -34.99 17.28
N LEU A 1002 -4.86 -36.08 18.06
CA LEU A 1002 -3.63 -36.52 18.74
C LEU A 1002 -3.32 -37.98 18.39
N ARG A 1003 -2.04 -38.34 18.41
CA ARG A 1003 -1.61 -39.73 18.25
C ARG A 1003 -1.63 -40.47 19.58
N THR A 1004 -1.86 -41.79 19.52
CA THR A 1004 -1.64 -42.66 20.68
C THR A 1004 -0.14 -42.78 21.01
N GLU A 1005 0.16 -43.08 22.27
CA GLU A 1005 1.53 -43.27 22.75
C GLU A 1005 2.30 -44.35 21.98
N ASP A 1006 1.59 -45.39 21.55
CA ASP A 1006 2.14 -46.53 20.80
C ASP A 1006 2.17 -46.32 19.27
N ASN A 1007 1.76 -45.14 18.79
CA ASN A 1007 1.76 -44.76 17.37
C ASN A 1007 0.90 -45.66 16.46
N THR A 1008 -0.10 -46.37 17.00
CA THR A 1008 -0.97 -47.27 16.23
C THR A 1008 -2.30 -46.65 15.81
N ALA A 1009 -2.66 -45.48 16.35
CA ALA A 1009 -3.91 -44.80 16.02
C ALA A 1009 -3.81 -43.28 16.19
N LEU A 1010 -4.73 -42.56 15.55
CA LEU A 1010 -5.10 -41.20 15.93
C LEU A 1010 -6.39 -41.20 16.75
N ARG A 1011 -6.56 -40.15 17.56
CA ARG A 1011 -7.80 -39.85 18.26
C ARG A 1011 -8.21 -38.42 17.94
N LEU A 1012 -9.37 -38.28 17.30
CA LEU A 1012 -10.00 -36.99 17.03
C LEU A 1012 -10.98 -36.69 18.15
N TYR A 1013 -10.58 -35.81 19.06
CA TYR A 1013 -11.39 -35.40 20.20
C TYR A 1013 -12.37 -34.32 19.76
N VAL A 1014 -13.65 -34.53 20.10
CA VAL A 1014 -14.78 -33.66 19.76
C VAL A 1014 -15.38 -33.15 21.07
N SER A 1015 -15.78 -31.89 21.14
CA SER A 1015 -16.32 -31.33 22.38
C SER A 1015 -17.70 -31.94 22.71
N PRO A 1016 -17.87 -32.58 23.90
CA PRO A 1016 -19.18 -33.05 24.36
C PRO A 1016 -19.96 -31.97 25.12
N ILE A 1017 -19.39 -30.78 25.30
CA ILE A 1017 -20.00 -29.68 26.06
C ILE A 1017 -21.14 -29.11 25.22
N ALA A 1018 -22.26 -28.72 25.82
CA ALA A 1018 -23.34 -28.07 25.07
C ALA A 1018 -23.03 -26.58 24.90
N THR A 1019 -23.48 -25.99 23.79
CA THR A 1019 -23.42 -24.54 23.55
C THR A 1019 -24.80 -24.02 23.16
N ASP A 1020 -25.11 -22.81 23.61
CA ASP A 1020 -26.32 -22.10 23.20
C ASP A 1020 -26.13 -21.38 21.85
N TYR A 1021 -24.89 -21.31 21.35
CA TYR A 1021 -24.54 -20.61 20.13
C TYR A 1021 -24.49 -21.54 18.92
N ARG A 1022 -24.90 -21.01 17.76
CA ARG A 1022 -24.74 -21.66 16.46
C ARG A 1022 -24.11 -20.67 15.50
N PHE A 1023 -23.02 -21.03 14.84
CA PHE A 1023 -22.40 -20.18 13.83
C PHE A 1023 -22.21 -20.98 12.56
N HIS A 1024 -22.19 -20.31 11.42
CA HIS A 1024 -21.67 -20.93 10.20
C HIS A 1024 -20.27 -21.47 10.49
N THR A 1025 -19.99 -22.71 10.08
CA THR A 1025 -18.67 -23.34 10.21
C THR A 1025 -17.55 -22.36 9.83
N PHE A 1026 -16.46 -22.39 10.58
CA PHE A 1026 -15.33 -21.49 10.36
C PHE A 1026 -14.56 -21.88 9.10
N LEU A 1027 -14.73 -23.10 8.60
CA LEU A 1027 -14.16 -23.56 7.33
C LEU A 1027 -14.66 -22.77 6.10
N GLU A 1028 -15.80 -22.07 6.21
CA GLU A 1028 -16.28 -21.17 5.15
C GLU A 1028 -15.65 -19.76 5.21
N ASP A 1029 -14.81 -19.48 6.20
CA ASP A 1029 -13.93 -18.31 6.26
C ASP A 1029 -12.57 -18.63 5.62
N PRO A 1030 -12.14 -17.89 4.59
CA PRO A 1030 -10.91 -18.20 3.86
C PRO A 1030 -9.67 -18.16 4.76
N VAL A 1031 -9.56 -17.15 5.63
CA VAL A 1031 -8.41 -16.97 6.52
C VAL A 1031 -8.32 -18.14 7.51
N TYR A 1032 -9.45 -18.54 8.10
CA TYR A 1032 -9.52 -19.70 8.99
C TYR A 1032 -9.16 -21.00 8.25
N ARG A 1033 -9.77 -21.28 7.09
CA ARG A 1033 -9.50 -22.49 6.31
C ARG A 1033 -8.06 -22.59 5.82
N ILE A 1034 -7.45 -21.47 5.43
CA ILE A 1034 -6.03 -21.39 5.08
C ILE A 1034 -5.14 -21.56 6.31
N SER A 1035 -5.54 -21.06 7.48
CA SER A 1035 -4.80 -21.29 8.73
C SER A 1035 -4.74 -22.77 9.12
N ILE A 1036 -5.77 -23.56 8.77
CA ILE A 1036 -5.75 -25.03 8.86
C ILE A 1036 -4.77 -25.61 7.84
N ALA A 1037 -4.86 -25.21 6.56
CA ALA A 1037 -3.98 -25.69 5.49
C ALA A 1037 -2.49 -25.45 5.79
N THR A 1038 -2.19 -24.36 6.50
CA THR A 1038 -0.82 -23.95 6.87
C THR A 1038 -0.40 -24.41 8.26
N GLN A 1039 -1.25 -25.13 9.00
CA GLN A 1039 -0.94 -25.53 10.38
C GLN A 1039 0.26 -26.48 10.47
N ASN A 1040 0.47 -27.33 9.46
CA ASN A 1040 1.60 -28.26 9.42
C ASN A 1040 2.96 -27.58 9.12
N VAL A 1041 2.96 -26.27 8.82
CA VAL A 1041 4.11 -25.61 8.20
C VAL A 1041 5.15 -25.26 9.26
N ALA A 1042 6.33 -25.88 9.16
CA ALA A 1042 7.47 -25.69 10.06
C ALA A 1042 7.11 -25.73 11.55
N TYR A 1043 6.98 -24.58 12.22
CA TYR A 1043 6.50 -24.50 13.60
C TYR A 1043 5.03 -24.14 13.61
N ASN A 1044 4.19 -25.17 13.76
CA ASN A 1044 2.73 -25.09 13.73
C ASN A 1044 2.22 -23.95 14.61
N GLN A 1045 1.27 -23.19 14.08
CA GLN A 1045 0.61 -22.10 14.78
C GLN A 1045 -0.92 -22.35 14.78
N PRO A 1046 -1.69 -21.83 15.76
CA PRO A 1046 -3.10 -22.15 15.90
C PRO A 1046 -3.93 -21.65 14.72
N THR A 1047 -5.14 -22.17 14.58
CA THR A 1047 -6.13 -21.64 13.62
C THR A 1047 -6.52 -20.20 13.95
N GLN A 1048 -6.75 -19.38 12.93
CA GLN A 1048 -7.10 -17.96 13.09
C GLN A 1048 -8.10 -17.51 12.04
N PRO A 1049 -9.23 -16.91 12.45
CA PRO A 1049 -10.21 -16.37 11.53
C PRO A 1049 -9.85 -14.97 11.04
N GLY A 1050 -10.42 -14.60 9.89
CA GLY A 1050 -10.37 -13.25 9.30
C GLY A 1050 -11.32 -12.26 9.98
N PHE A 1051 -11.98 -12.67 11.05
CA PHE A 1051 -12.97 -11.90 11.80
C PHE A 1051 -12.69 -11.97 13.30
N TYR A 1052 -13.29 -11.06 14.06
CA TYR A 1052 -13.22 -11.12 15.52
C TYR A 1052 -14.27 -12.11 16.02
N PHE A 1053 -13.90 -12.95 16.98
CA PHE A 1053 -14.81 -13.87 17.63
C PHE A 1053 -14.58 -13.88 19.14
N GLY A 1054 -15.60 -13.44 19.87
CA GLY A 1054 -15.55 -13.27 21.31
C GLY A 1054 -16.81 -12.57 21.85
N PRO A 1055 -16.85 -12.28 23.17
CA PRO A 1055 -18.03 -11.73 23.86
C PRO A 1055 -18.45 -10.33 23.40
N ASP A 1056 -17.60 -9.58 22.68
CA ASP A 1056 -17.95 -8.23 22.20
C ASP A 1056 -18.88 -8.24 20.96
N LEU A 1057 -19.18 -9.42 20.40
CA LEU A 1057 -20.05 -9.57 19.25
C LEU A 1057 -21.49 -9.09 19.53
N LYS A 1058 -22.08 -8.42 18.54
CA LYS A 1058 -23.44 -7.84 18.60
C LYS A 1058 -24.13 -7.99 17.26
N GLY A 1059 -25.46 -7.89 17.26
CA GLY A 1059 -26.26 -7.97 16.04
C GLY A 1059 -26.27 -9.38 15.44
N ILE A 1060 -26.31 -9.47 14.12
CA ILE A 1060 -26.22 -10.75 13.40
C ILE A 1060 -24.77 -11.00 13.03
N PHE A 1061 -24.24 -12.17 13.41
CA PHE A 1061 -22.90 -12.59 13.08
C PHE A 1061 -22.90 -14.08 12.71
N ARG A 1062 -22.40 -14.39 11.50
CA ARG A 1062 -22.35 -15.76 10.93
C ARG A 1062 -23.62 -16.58 11.19
N GLY A 1063 -24.77 -15.96 10.94
CA GLY A 1063 -26.10 -16.57 11.05
C GLY A 1063 -26.65 -16.72 12.48
N TYR A 1064 -25.99 -16.15 13.49
CA TYR A 1064 -26.49 -16.03 14.87
C TYR A 1064 -26.92 -14.60 15.17
N GLU A 1065 -28.11 -14.41 15.74
CA GLU A 1065 -28.57 -13.11 16.24
C GLU A 1065 -28.34 -13.01 17.76
N PHE A 1066 -27.46 -12.10 18.16
CA PHE A 1066 -27.20 -11.78 19.56
C PHE A 1066 -28.40 -11.03 20.17
N LYS A 1067 -28.86 -11.50 21.34
CA LYS A 1067 -29.92 -10.81 22.09
C LYS A 1067 -29.41 -9.43 22.55
N LYS A 1068 -30.25 -8.41 22.38
CA LYS A 1068 -29.96 -7.01 22.74
C LYS A 1068 -29.75 -6.80 24.24
#